data_AF-A0AAF0YA27-F1
#
_entry.id   AF-A0AAF0YA27-F1
#
_cell.length_a   1.000
_cell.length_b   1.000
_cell.length_c   1.000
_cell.angle_alpha   90.00
_cell.angle_beta   90.00
_cell.angle_gamma   90.00
#
_symmetry.space_group_name_H-M   'P 1'
#
loop_
_entity.id
_entity.type
_entity.pdbx_description
1 polymer ?
#
loop_
_entity_poly.entity_id
_entity_poly.type
_entity_poly.pdbx_seq_one_letter_code
_entity_poly.pdbx_strand_id
1 'polypeptide(L)'
;MPMLEEPATRYKAFQPTPFPQRTWPDKQSKKAPIWLSTDLRDGNQSLANPMTNLQKMRFFRHLVQIGFKEIEVAYPAASETDFAFVRELVNTNEVPDDVWIQVLTPARTDLIERTFEAVAGLKHVIIHMYNATSCLFREVVFNNNREETIKLATDHTALIRRLAEKYSKSHGTSFRYEYSPETFSQTETPYAVEVCEAVKKTWLAGTESVWADGRNEERIIFNLPATVEVATPNCFADQVEQFINGLTQREKCIISLHTHNDRGCAVAAAELGVLAGADRVEGTVLGNGERTGNVDLVTLGLNYYSQGYPPNLDFSDMYAIIDTVTECTGLPVHPRHPYAGDLVFTAFSGSHQDAIKKGLEAQKKREEAGDNFWSVPYLPIDPADVGCTYEAVIRVNSQSGKGGVAYIVKTALALDLPRRMQISFYQVVQEKSEVTGKEMTVQDITGAFREAYNFGTGYNGRIILKSFSMENQRASRSSSVLGTPEQSPARESRSLSRMTQLSLGDARAEASPDRNGSQVNGNDDLPSVPRKITATVIVDDKQYKISGEGNGPLSSFLEALHGDLGIQLSVREYSEHSVGVGSDVKAATYIEVIPPNVDPKDKTKGGFWGVGVDADITASGLKAVVSAANRWLGDQKLNIDELVAWPLQRILAMVWRTTIVTCTTCFLLGTTFTHWIADHNVLWRSPVTPAALEQSIRYYALLGHGPDGLGWVYIAVGVAALVAAAGKLVSGWRGKGGEVLFDGASLLLVASITYNQVTELYPTLVSFPNPLPEKLTEHDTFPVLAAAVRDLANDNIITSVMLTGVMLLQAGRYYSSRGSGASFPRSTETSVQSSPSSSPATSPIAEPVALADRLATPFRELTEAEALELEGSGSEVDAKPASSSRRPTRSTRSSTRKK
;
A
#
# COMPACT_ATOMS: atom_id res chain seq x y z
N MET A 1 -36.63 -9.65 22.95
CA MET A 1 -35.38 -9.83 22.17
C MET A 1 -35.16 -11.33 21.95
N PRO A 2 -34.36 -11.80 20.97
CA PRO A 2 -34.11 -13.24 20.80
C PRO A 2 -33.17 -13.82 21.86
N MET A 3 -32.30 -12.99 22.45
CA MET A 3 -31.44 -13.37 23.57
C MET A 3 -32.21 -13.27 24.89
N LEU A 4 -31.97 -14.21 25.81
CA LEU A 4 -32.59 -14.25 27.14
C LEU A 4 -31.80 -13.38 28.13
N GLU A 5 -32.52 -12.59 28.94
CA GLU A 5 -31.93 -11.85 30.07
C GLU A 5 -31.56 -12.80 31.22
N GLU A 6 -32.38 -13.83 31.46
CA GLU A 6 -32.13 -14.90 32.45
C GLU A 6 -31.94 -16.27 31.75
N PRO A 7 -30.78 -16.55 31.13
CA PRO A 7 -30.54 -17.79 30.38
C PRO A 7 -30.59 -19.07 31.26
N ALA A 8 -30.38 -18.92 32.58
CA ALA A 8 -30.50 -20.02 33.55
C ALA A 8 -31.90 -20.66 33.61
N THR A 9 -32.92 -19.97 33.10
CA THR A 9 -34.29 -20.52 32.94
C THR A 9 -34.40 -21.63 31.90
N ARG A 10 -33.41 -21.77 31.00
CA ARG A 10 -33.35 -22.83 29.98
C ARG A 10 -32.09 -23.68 30.03
N TYR A 11 -30.95 -23.07 30.34
CA TYR A 11 -29.64 -23.74 30.27
C TYR A 11 -29.11 -24.04 31.68
N LYS A 12 -28.99 -25.33 32.01
CA LYS A 12 -28.32 -25.79 33.24
C LYS A 12 -26.81 -25.75 33.04
N ALA A 13 -26.06 -25.21 34.01
CA ALA A 13 -24.61 -25.28 33.98
C ALA A 13 -24.13 -26.73 34.23
N PHE A 14 -23.14 -27.19 33.46
CA PHE A 14 -22.50 -28.49 33.65
C PHE A 14 -21.94 -28.62 35.08
N GLN A 15 -22.16 -29.76 35.73
CA GLN A 15 -21.72 -30.03 37.10
C GLN A 15 -20.58 -31.07 37.06
N PRO A 16 -19.30 -30.67 37.06
CA PRO A 16 -18.20 -31.62 37.04
C PRO A 16 -18.12 -32.39 38.36
N THR A 17 -17.93 -33.71 38.28
CA THR A 17 -17.66 -34.55 39.45
C THR A 17 -16.35 -34.10 40.12
N PRO A 18 -16.33 -33.77 41.43
CA PRO A 18 -15.12 -33.29 42.09
C PRO A 18 -13.99 -34.34 42.09
N PHE A 19 -12.93 -34.04 41.34
CA PHE A 19 -11.78 -34.92 41.14
C PHE A 19 -10.46 -34.23 41.57
N PRO A 20 -10.26 -33.99 42.90
CA PRO A 20 -9.09 -33.30 43.41
C PRO A 20 -7.76 -34.06 43.20
N GLN A 21 -7.83 -35.37 42.93
CA GLN A 21 -6.68 -36.26 42.72
C GLN A 21 -6.26 -36.40 41.24
N ARG A 22 -6.73 -35.53 40.34
CA ARG A 22 -6.32 -35.50 38.93
C ARG A 22 -4.81 -35.41 38.78
N THR A 23 -4.26 -36.05 37.74
CA THR A 23 -2.83 -36.05 37.42
C THR A 23 -2.52 -35.56 36.01
N TRP A 24 -3.52 -35.42 35.13
CA TRP A 24 -3.33 -34.84 33.80
C TRP A 24 -2.66 -33.44 33.75
N PRO A 25 -2.85 -32.51 34.71
CA PRO A 25 -2.24 -31.17 34.60
C PRO A 25 -0.71 -31.16 34.73
N ASP A 26 -0.14 -32.15 35.43
CA ASP A 26 1.30 -32.23 35.71
C ASP A 26 2.06 -33.16 34.74
N LYS A 27 1.35 -33.78 33.79
CA LYS A 27 1.91 -34.70 32.79
C LYS A 27 2.33 -33.97 31.51
N GLN A 28 3.24 -34.60 30.77
CA GLN A 28 3.63 -34.21 29.42
C GLN A 28 3.59 -35.43 28.51
N SER A 29 2.93 -35.33 27.36
CA SER A 29 3.07 -36.33 26.29
C SER A 29 4.29 -36.00 25.43
N LYS A 30 5.08 -37.03 25.11
CA LYS A 30 6.24 -36.96 24.19
C LYS A 30 6.15 -37.96 23.05
N LYS A 31 4.99 -38.61 22.92
CA LYS A 31 4.71 -39.68 21.97
C LYS A 31 3.32 -39.41 21.41
N ALA A 32 3.18 -39.42 20.09
CA ALA A 32 1.87 -39.36 19.45
C ALA A 32 0.96 -40.52 19.92
N PRO A 33 -0.35 -40.28 20.08
CA PRO A 33 -1.33 -41.34 20.24
C PRO A 33 -1.41 -42.21 18.98
N ILE A 34 -2.17 -43.31 19.04
CA ILE A 34 -2.65 -43.97 17.83
C ILE A 34 -3.65 -43.01 17.15
N TRP A 35 -3.47 -42.74 15.87
CA TRP A 35 -4.38 -41.89 15.10
C TRP A 35 -5.37 -42.72 14.29
N LEU A 36 -6.65 -42.34 14.33
CA LEU A 36 -7.63 -42.73 13.33
C LEU A 36 -8.23 -41.50 12.63
N SER A 37 -8.38 -41.59 11.31
CA SER A 37 -9.17 -40.66 10.49
C SER A 37 -10.61 -41.18 10.32
N THR A 38 -11.61 -40.33 10.60
CA THR A 38 -13.04 -40.59 10.37
C THR A 38 -13.58 -39.87 9.11
N ASP A 39 -12.71 -39.27 8.30
CA ASP A 39 -13.07 -38.39 7.17
C ASP A 39 -14.03 -39.03 6.17
N LEU A 40 -13.89 -40.33 5.93
CA LEU A 40 -14.67 -41.11 4.97
C LEU A 40 -16.04 -41.55 5.50
N ARG A 41 -16.28 -41.46 6.82
CA ARG A 41 -17.54 -41.80 7.49
C ARG A 41 -18.17 -40.59 8.16
N ASP A 42 -17.62 -40.09 9.27
CA ASP A 42 -18.19 -38.95 9.99
C ASP A 42 -18.03 -37.65 9.20
N GLY A 43 -16.82 -37.38 8.70
CA GLY A 43 -16.56 -36.23 7.83
C GLY A 43 -17.33 -36.28 6.50
N ASN A 44 -17.78 -37.46 6.06
CA ASN A 44 -18.58 -37.64 4.86
C ASN A 44 -20.08 -37.48 5.12
N GLN A 45 -20.59 -37.90 6.28
CA GLN A 45 -22.03 -37.80 6.60
C GLN A 45 -22.47 -36.35 6.82
N SER A 46 -21.56 -35.49 7.27
CA SER A 46 -21.81 -34.07 7.54
C SER A 46 -21.80 -33.17 6.29
N LEU A 47 -21.52 -33.73 5.11
CA LEU A 47 -21.48 -32.98 3.85
C LEU A 47 -22.88 -32.79 3.27
N ALA A 48 -23.21 -31.57 2.85
CA ALA A 48 -24.44 -31.29 2.10
C ALA A 48 -24.53 -32.06 0.77
N ASN A 49 -23.37 -32.42 0.20
CA ASN A 49 -23.24 -33.38 -0.90
C ASN A 49 -22.19 -34.43 -0.49
N PRO A 50 -22.59 -35.66 -0.11
CA PRO A 50 -21.65 -36.72 0.25
C PRO A 50 -20.67 -37.09 -0.88
N MET A 51 -19.49 -37.57 -0.52
CA MET A 51 -18.43 -37.96 -1.46
C MET A 51 -18.89 -39.09 -2.39
N THR A 52 -18.56 -38.97 -3.67
CA THR A 52 -18.61 -40.10 -4.61
C THR A 52 -17.54 -41.15 -4.27
N ASN A 53 -17.72 -42.41 -4.71
CA ASN A 53 -16.70 -43.45 -4.54
C ASN A 53 -15.30 -43.02 -5.05
N LEU A 54 -15.24 -42.22 -6.13
CA LEU A 54 -13.98 -41.71 -6.68
C LEU A 54 -13.29 -40.73 -5.71
N GLN A 55 -14.05 -39.81 -5.10
CA GLN A 55 -13.54 -38.91 -4.05
C GLN A 55 -13.16 -39.70 -2.80
N LYS A 56 -13.99 -40.65 -2.35
CA LYS A 56 -13.65 -41.54 -1.22
C LYS A 56 -12.35 -42.32 -1.47
N MET A 57 -12.16 -42.87 -2.67
CA MET A 57 -10.94 -43.61 -3.03
C MET A 57 -9.70 -42.70 -3.12
N ARG A 58 -9.84 -41.46 -3.63
CA ARG A 58 -8.76 -40.46 -3.60
C ARG A 58 -8.37 -40.11 -2.17
N PHE A 59 -9.35 -39.76 -1.33
CA PHE A 59 -9.10 -39.36 0.06
C PHE A 59 -8.52 -40.54 0.86
N PHE A 60 -9.03 -41.77 0.68
CA PHE A 60 -8.46 -42.98 1.27
C PHE A 60 -6.96 -43.17 0.94
N ARG A 61 -6.59 -43.10 -0.35
CA ARG A 61 -5.19 -43.18 -0.78
C ARG A 61 -4.32 -42.07 -0.18
N HIS A 62 -4.87 -40.86 -0.04
CA HIS A 62 -4.14 -39.74 0.55
C HIS A 62 -3.98 -39.87 2.07
N LEU A 63 -4.95 -40.44 2.79
CA LEU A 63 -4.81 -40.79 4.22
C LEU A 63 -3.72 -41.87 4.42
N VAL A 64 -3.67 -42.86 3.54
CA VAL A 64 -2.60 -43.86 3.51
C VAL A 64 -1.24 -43.22 3.21
N GLN A 65 -1.18 -42.23 2.31
CA GLN A 65 0.02 -41.46 1.99
C GLN A 65 0.53 -40.61 3.17
N ILE A 66 -0.37 -39.92 3.87
CA ILE A 66 -0.10 -39.19 5.13
C ILE A 66 0.39 -40.15 6.23
N GLY A 67 0.08 -41.45 6.12
CA GLY A 67 0.59 -42.51 6.99
C GLY A 67 -0.39 -43.02 8.04
N PHE A 68 -1.68 -42.68 7.95
CA PHE A 68 -2.70 -43.21 8.87
C PHE A 68 -2.75 -44.74 8.82
N LYS A 69 -2.78 -45.36 10.00
CA LYS A 69 -2.79 -46.84 10.18
C LYS A 69 -4.12 -47.39 10.66
N GLU A 70 -5.07 -46.53 11.03
CA GLU A 70 -6.46 -46.88 11.29
C GLU A 70 -7.33 -45.84 10.58
N ILE A 71 -8.32 -46.27 9.78
CA ILE A 71 -9.15 -45.38 8.96
C ILE A 71 -10.60 -45.87 8.99
N GLU A 72 -11.56 -45.02 9.40
CA GLU A 72 -12.99 -45.35 9.38
C GLU A 72 -13.62 -44.98 8.03
N VAL A 73 -13.87 -45.99 7.21
CA VAL A 73 -14.18 -45.83 5.78
C VAL A 73 -15.67 -45.67 5.46
N ALA A 74 -16.54 -46.20 6.32
CA ALA A 74 -17.95 -46.40 6.01
C ALA A 74 -18.82 -46.74 7.23
N TYR A 75 -20.13 -46.49 7.08
CA TYR A 75 -21.20 -47.15 7.83
C TYR A 75 -21.97 -48.07 6.84
N PRO A 76 -21.40 -49.23 6.47
CA PRO A 76 -21.84 -50.00 5.30
C PRO A 76 -23.24 -50.62 5.42
N ALA A 77 -23.79 -50.73 6.62
CA ALA A 77 -25.15 -51.21 6.82
C ALA A 77 -26.23 -50.12 6.64
N ALA A 78 -25.86 -48.83 6.61
CA ALA A 78 -26.82 -47.72 6.45
C ALA A 78 -27.00 -47.23 5.00
N SER A 79 -26.03 -47.49 4.11
CA SER A 79 -26.10 -47.06 2.71
C SER A 79 -25.43 -48.05 1.77
N GLU A 80 -26.09 -48.32 0.63
CA GLU A 80 -25.52 -49.13 -0.46
C GLU A 80 -24.24 -48.51 -1.05
N THR A 81 -24.06 -47.19 -0.99
CA THR A 81 -22.81 -46.53 -1.45
C THR A 81 -21.64 -46.89 -0.56
N ASP A 82 -21.86 -46.91 0.76
CA ASP A 82 -20.86 -47.26 1.77
C ASP A 82 -20.58 -48.77 1.76
N PHE A 83 -21.60 -49.60 1.58
CA PHE A 83 -21.42 -51.04 1.33
C PHE A 83 -20.58 -51.28 0.07
N ALA A 84 -20.92 -50.63 -1.04
CA ALA A 84 -20.21 -50.75 -2.31
C ALA A 84 -18.75 -50.29 -2.20
N PHE A 85 -18.47 -49.19 -1.49
CA PHE A 85 -17.10 -48.70 -1.28
C PHE A 85 -16.24 -49.69 -0.46
N VAL A 86 -16.79 -50.30 0.60
CA VAL A 86 -16.08 -51.37 1.34
C VAL A 86 -15.84 -52.60 0.45
N ARG A 87 -16.81 -52.98 -0.39
CA ARG A 87 -16.59 -54.05 -1.39
C ARG A 87 -15.57 -53.68 -2.47
N GLU A 88 -15.50 -52.41 -2.85
CA GLU A 88 -14.52 -51.89 -3.80
C GLU A 88 -13.10 -52.06 -3.24
N LEU A 89 -12.85 -51.64 -1.99
CA LEU A 89 -11.58 -51.83 -1.29
C LEU A 89 -11.14 -53.31 -1.20
N VAL A 90 -12.08 -54.24 -0.97
CA VAL A 90 -11.80 -55.69 -1.01
C VAL A 90 -11.41 -56.15 -2.42
N ASN A 91 -12.14 -55.70 -3.45
CA ASN A 91 -11.97 -56.17 -4.82
C ASN A 91 -10.70 -55.60 -5.49
N THR A 92 -10.25 -54.42 -5.09
CA THR A 92 -9.06 -53.75 -5.66
C THR A 92 -7.77 -54.04 -4.90
N ASN A 93 -7.86 -54.51 -3.65
CA ASN A 93 -6.70 -54.70 -2.74
C ASN A 93 -5.88 -53.40 -2.58
N GLU A 94 -6.56 -52.25 -2.43
CA GLU A 94 -5.94 -50.94 -2.19
C GLU A 94 -5.49 -50.75 -0.72
N VAL A 95 -5.95 -51.61 0.18
CA VAL A 95 -5.63 -51.55 1.62
C VAL A 95 -4.26 -52.16 1.90
N PRO A 96 -3.28 -51.39 2.44
CA PRO A 96 -1.97 -51.93 2.81
C PRO A 96 -2.03 -52.89 4.01
N ASP A 97 -1.07 -53.80 4.08
CA ASP A 97 -0.98 -54.83 5.13
C ASP A 97 -0.75 -54.29 6.56
N ASP A 98 -0.40 -53.01 6.72
CA ASP A 98 -0.25 -52.34 8.02
C ASP A 98 -1.40 -51.38 8.38
N VAL A 99 -2.45 -51.32 7.55
CA VAL A 99 -3.63 -50.44 7.74
C VAL A 99 -4.85 -51.23 8.20
N TRP A 100 -5.52 -50.71 9.23
CA TRP A 100 -6.78 -51.22 9.77
C TRP A 100 -7.97 -50.43 9.23
N ILE A 101 -8.95 -51.14 8.69
CA ILE A 101 -10.19 -50.55 8.19
C ILE A 101 -11.25 -50.60 9.29
N GLN A 102 -11.68 -49.44 9.78
CA GLN A 102 -12.79 -49.33 10.72
C GLN A 102 -14.12 -49.15 9.97
N VAL A 103 -15.17 -49.80 10.47
CA VAL A 103 -16.55 -49.64 10.00
C VAL A 103 -17.51 -49.47 11.16
N LEU A 104 -18.43 -48.52 11.03
CA LEU A 104 -19.43 -48.22 12.05
C LEU A 104 -20.66 -49.14 11.93
N THR A 105 -21.21 -49.58 13.07
CA THR A 105 -22.53 -50.21 13.18
C THR A 105 -23.21 -49.82 14.50
N PRO A 106 -24.53 -49.61 14.55
CA PRO A 106 -25.25 -49.49 15.81
C PRO A 106 -25.45 -50.86 16.47
N ALA A 107 -25.89 -50.87 17.72
CA ALA A 107 -26.37 -52.06 18.43
C ALA A 107 -27.70 -52.60 17.86
N ARG A 108 -27.65 -53.19 16.64
CA ARG A 108 -28.77 -53.84 15.94
C ARG A 108 -28.29 -55.07 15.16
N THR A 109 -28.91 -56.22 15.41
CA THR A 109 -28.58 -57.51 14.75
C THR A 109 -28.46 -57.43 13.24
N ASP A 110 -29.47 -56.87 12.57
CA ASP A 110 -29.56 -56.83 11.11
C ASP A 110 -28.47 -55.96 10.46
N LEU A 111 -28.11 -54.86 11.12
CA LEU A 111 -27.07 -53.94 10.65
C LEU A 111 -25.67 -54.46 10.99
N ILE A 112 -25.50 -55.16 12.11
CA ILE A 112 -24.25 -55.83 12.48
C ILE A 112 -23.95 -56.96 11.48
N GLU A 113 -24.92 -57.82 11.16
CA GLU A 113 -24.73 -58.92 10.20
C GLU A 113 -24.33 -58.38 8.81
N ARG A 114 -25.02 -57.34 8.32
CA ARG A 114 -24.69 -56.64 7.07
C ARG A 114 -23.31 -55.96 7.09
N THR A 115 -22.87 -55.45 8.25
CA THR A 115 -21.53 -54.86 8.40
C THR A 115 -20.44 -55.92 8.26
N PHE A 116 -20.65 -57.13 8.79
CA PHE A 116 -19.73 -58.25 8.60
C PHE A 116 -19.71 -58.79 7.16
N GLU A 117 -20.84 -58.79 6.45
CA GLU A 117 -20.90 -59.10 5.01
C GLU A 117 -20.07 -58.11 4.17
N ALA A 118 -20.12 -56.82 4.51
CA ALA A 118 -19.38 -55.79 3.80
C ALA A 118 -17.86 -56.03 3.87
N VAL A 119 -17.30 -56.22 5.07
CA VAL A 119 -15.85 -56.34 5.30
C VAL A 119 -15.25 -57.72 4.96
N ALA A 120 -16.06 -58.70 4.59
CA ALA A 120 -15.64 -60.08 4.35
C ALA A 120 -14.55 -60.17 3.26
N GLY A 121 -13.32 -60.52 3.66
CA GLY A 121 -12.14 -60.63 2.80
C GLY A 121 -11.08 -59.53 2.99
N LEU A 122 -11.33 -58.49 3.81
CA LEU A 122 -10.28 -57.59 4.27
C LEU A 122 -9.31 -58.32 5.23
N LYS A 123 -8.05 -57.89 5.31
CA LYS A 123 -7.04 -58.48 6.21
C LYS A 123 -7.20 -58.03 7.66
N HIS A 124 -7.44 -56.74 7.88
CA HIS A 124 -7.40 -56.08 9.19
C HIS A 124 -8.59 -55.12 9.34
N VAL A 125 -9.48 -55.42 10.28
CA VAL A 125 -10.77 -54.72 10.43
C VAL A 125 -11.04 -54.35 11.89
N ILE A 126 -11.54 -53.13 12.13
CA ILE A 126 -12.10 -52.72 13.41
C ILE A 126 -13.62 -52.63 13.24
N ILE A 127 -14.38 -53.40 14.02
CA ILE A 127 -15.83 -53.22 14.11
C ILE A 127 -16.10 -52.21 15.22
N HIS A 128 -16.60 -51.03 14.87
CA HIS A 128 -16.99 -49.99 15.81
C HIS A 128 -18.50 -50.10 16.07
N MET A 129 -18.88 -50.56 17.27
CA MET A 129 -20.28 -50.56 17.73
C MET A 129 -20.55 -49.39 18.66
N TYR A 130 -21.70 -48.74 18.48
CA TYR A 130 -22.16 -47.68 19.38
C TYR A 130 -23.63 -47.83 19.79
N ASN A 131 -23.94 -47.27 20.96
CA ASN A 131 -25.30 -46.88 21.37
C ASN A 131 -25.20 -45.70 22.35
N ALA A 132 -26.14 -44.76 22.29
CA ALA A 132 -26.16 -43.62 23.21
C ALA A 132 -26.40 -44.07 24.65
N THR A 133 -25.59 -43.58 25.59
CA THR A 133 -25.68 -43.96 27.02
C THR A 133 -26.11 -42.83 27.93
N SER A 134 -26.17 -41.59 27.44
CA SER A 134 -26.50 -40.41 28.27
C SER A 134 -27.92 -40.45 28.82
N CYS A 135 -28.13 -39.82 29.99
CA CYS A 135 -29.41 -39.86 30.70
C CYS A 135 -30.59 -39.38 29.83
N LEU A 136 -30.37 -38.33 29.02
CA LEU A 136 -31.36 -37.81 28.09
C LEU A 136 -31.76 -38.84 27.02
N PHE A 137 -30.81 -39.54 26.40
CA PHE A 137 -31.13 -40.55 25.38
C PHE A 137 -31.87 -41.75 25.96
N ARG A 138 -31.49 -42.22 27.16
CA ARG A 138 -32.22 -43.27 27.89
C ARG A 138 -33.66 -42.85 28.18
N GLU A 139 -33.86 -41.62 28.65
CA GLU A 139 -35.17 -41.06 28.98
C GLU A 139 -36.08 -40.82 27.75
N VAL A 140 -35.59 -40.17 26.70
CA VAL A 140 -36.46 -39.62 25.63
C VAL A 140 -36.27 -40.23 24.23
N VAL A 141 -35.20 -40.99 23.99
CA VAL A 141 -34.93 -41.60 22.67
C VAL A 141 -35.19 -43.10 22.69
N PHE A 142 -34.65 -43.82 23.68
CA PHE A 142 -34.87 -45.26 23.83
C PHE A 142 -35.99 -45.62 24.81
N ASN A 143 -36.37 -44.70 25.71
CA ASN A 143 -37.33 -44.94 26.80
C ASN A 143 -36.98 -46.23 27.57
N ASN A 144 -35.72 -46.33 28.01
CA ASN A 144 -35.15 -47.51 28.64
C ASN A 144 -34.35 -47.17 29.90
N ASN A 145 -33.99 -48.20 30.67
CA ASN A 145 -33.24 -48.05 31.91
C ASN A 145 -31.74 -48.43 31.76
N ARG A 146 -30.98 -48.29 32.85
CA ARG A 146 -29.53 -48.56 32.88
C ARG A 146 -29.18 -50.03 32.62
N GLU A 147 -29.96 -50.96 33.16
CA GLU A 147 -29.77 -52.41 32.99
C GLU A 147 -30.14 -52.85 31.57
N GLU A 148 -31.24 -52.31 31.02
CA GLU A 148 -31.68 -52.55 29.63
C GLU A 148 -30.63 -52.05 28.62
N THR A 149 -30.02 -50.89 28.87
CA THR A 149 -28.94 -50.34 28.04
C THR A 149 -27.66 -51.18 28.13
N ILE A 150 -27.27 -51.65 29.33
CA ILE A 150 -26.17 -52.62 29.48
C ILE A 150 -26.48 -53.93 28.73
N LYS A 151 -27.72 -54.41 28.82
CA LYS A 151 -28.14 -55.63 28.11
C LYS A 151 -28.08 -55.44 26.59
N LEU A 152 -28.54 -54.31 26.08
CA LEU A 152 -28.48 -53.97 24.65
C LEU A 152 -27.04 -54.00 24.13
N ALA A 153 -26.10 -53.37 24.84
CA ALA A 153 -24.69 -53.34 24.47
C ALA A 153 -24.02 -54.73 24.56
N THR A 154 -24.35 -55.54 25.58
CA THR A 154 -23.77 -56.87 25.78
C THR A 154 -24.34 -57.94 24.84
N ASP A 155 -25.65 -57.96 24.60
CA ASP A 155 -26.30 -58.86 23.63
C ASP A 155 -25.67 -58.71 22.23
N HIS A 156 -25.48 -57.47 21.78
CA HIS A 156 -24.89 -57.18 20.47
C HIS A 156 -23.36 -57.37 20.46
N THR A 157 -22.64 -57.10 21.57
CA THR A 157 -21.23 -57.50 21.70
C THR A 157 -21.05 -59.02 21.55
N ALA A 158 -21.97 -59.83 22.12
CA ALA A 158 -21.95 -61.28 21.96
C ALA A 158 -22.33 -61.76 20.54
N LEU A 159 -23.05 -60.95 19.75
CA LEU A 159 -23.24 -61.18 18.32
C LEU A 159 -21.95 -60.86 17.54
N ILE A 160 -21.36 -59.68 17.75
CA ILE A 160 -20.13 -59.23 17.10
C ILE A 160 -18.98 -60.21 17.37
N ARG A 161 -18.86 -60.74 18.60
CA ARG A 161 -17.84 -61.75 18.92
C ARG A 161 -18.00 -63.02 18.09
N ARG A 162 -19.20 -63.62 18.06
CA ARG A 162 -19.48 -64.84 17.30
C ARG A 162 -19.27 -64.64 15.79
N LEU A 163 -19.57 -63.44 15.27
CA LEU A 163 -19.32 -63.09 13.88
C LEU A 163 -17.83 -62.89 13.60
N ALA A 164 -17.07 -62.22 14.47
CA ALA A 164 -15.62 -62.08 14.33
C ALA A 164 -14.90 -63.43 14.32
N GLU A 165 -15.25 -64.35 15.24
CA GLU A 165 -14.75 -65.72 15.26
C GLU A 165 -15.09 -66.48 13.95
N LYS A 166 -16.35 -66.39 13.49
CA LYS A 166 -16.82 -66.99 12.24
C LYS A 166 -16.07 -66.45 11.02
N TYR A 167 -15.96 -65.13 10.88
CA TYR A 167 -15.38 -64.49 9.69
C TYR A 167 -13.85 -64.58 9.67
N SER A 168 -13.17 -64.52 10.82
CA SER A 168 -11.73 -64.83 10.93
C SER A 168 -11.44 -66.22 10.36
N LYS A 169 -12.16 -67.23 10.86
CA LYS A 169 -11.98 -68.65 10.50
C LYS A 169 -12.38 -69.00 9.06
N SER A 170 -13.23 -68.20 8.41
CA SER A 170 -13.76 -68.48 7.06
C SER A 170 -13.22 -67.57 5.95
N HIS A 171 -12.73 -66.38 6.27
CA HIS A 171 -12.26 -65.39 5.29
C HIS A 171 -10.83 -64.89 5.54
N GLY A 172 -10.19 -65.27 6.66
CA GLY A 172 -8.83 -64.81 7.00
C GLY A 172 -8.76 -63.36 7.47
N THR A 173 -9.88 -62.78 7.92
CA THR A 173 -9.95 -61.41 8.44
C THR A 173 -9.60 -61.37 9.92
N SER A 174 -8.58 -60.60 10.31
CA SER A 174 -8.29 -60.31 11.72
C SER A 174 -9.12 -59.13 12.20
N PHE A 175 -9.83 -59.32 13.31
CA PHE A 175 -10.73 -58.32 13.88
C PHE A 175 -10.21 -57.72 15.18
N ARG A 176 -10.41 -56.41 15.32
CA ARG A 176 -10.50 -55.70 16.59
C ARG A 176 -11.95 -55.26 16.81
N TYR A 177 -12.29 -54.97 18.05
CA TYR A 177 -13.58 -54.44 18.43
C TYR A 177 -13.42 -53.10 19.14
N GLU A 178 -14.22 -52.14 18.73
CA GLU A 178 -14.38 -50.85 19.37
C GLU A 178 -15.81 -50.68 19.88
N TYR A 179 -15.95 -50.16 21.10
CA TYR A 179 -17.22 -49.78 21.66
C TYR A 179 -17.25 -48.31 22.09
N SER A 180 -18.25 -47.58 21.60
CA SER A 180 -18.58 -46.21 22.01
C SER A 180 -19.84 -46.19 22.89
N PRO A 181 -19.72 -45.88 24.20
CA PRO A 181 -20.81 -45.24 24.94
C PRO A 181 -21.07 -43.85 24.34
N GLU A 182 -21.96 -43.76 23.35
CA GLU A 182 -22.24 -42.49 22.67
C GLU A 182 -22.87 -41.48 23.64
N THR A 183 -22.62 -40.18 23.40
CA THR A 183 -22.88 -39.09 24.34
C THR A 183 -22.18 -39.30 25.70
N PHE A 184 -20.95 -39.85 25.69
CA PHE A 184 -20.10 -40.04 26.88
C PHE A 184 -19.91 -38.74 27.68
N SER A 185 -19.69 -37.60 27.02
CA SER A 185 -19.56 -36.29 27.70
C SER A 185 -20.79 -35.91 28.55
N GLN A 186 -21.96 -36.47 28.23
CA GLN A 186 -23.25 -36.29 28.93
C GLN A 186 -23.71 -37.54 29.68
N THR A 187 -22.89 -38.59 29.72
CA THR A 187 -23.14 -39.83 30.48
C THR A 187 -22.46 -39.73 31.85
N GLU A 188 -23.08 -40.31 32.87
CA GLU A 188 -22.50 -40.38 34.21
C GLU A 188 -21.25 -41.27 34.19
N THR A 189 -20.05 -40.73 34.44
CA THR A 189 -18.78 -41.48 34.27
C THR A 189 -18.76 -42.86 34.97
N PRO A 190 -19.27 -43.03 36.21
CA PRO A 190 -19.34 -44.36 36.84
C PRO A 190 -20.24 -45.36 36.10
N TYR A 191 -21.29 -44.87 35.42
CA TYR A 191 -22.16 -45.71 34.60
C TYR A 191 -21.52 -46.02 33.23
N ALA A 192 -20.80 -45.08 32.62
CA ALA A 192 -20.01 -45.37 31.42
C ALA A 192 -18.98 -46.48 31.69
N VAL A 193 -18.30 -46.45 32.85
CA VAL A 193 -17.42 -47.54 33.31
C VAL A 193 -18.19 -48.86 33.46
N GLU A 194 -19.36 -48.87 34.10
CA GLU A 194 -20.19 -50.07 34.28
C GLU A 194 -20.57 -50.73 32.94
N VAL A 195 -21.01 -49.94 31.97
CA VAL A 195 -21.34 -50.40 30.61
C VAL A 195 -20.10 -50.97 29.92
N CYS A 196 -18.96 -50.27 29.98
CA CYS A 196 -17.73 -50.69 29.32
C CYS A 196 -17.12 -51.94 29.98
N GLU A 197 -17.17 -52.10 31.31
CA GLU A 197 -16.77 -53.33 32.00
C GLU A 197 -17.62 -54.53 31.55
N ALA A 198 -18.95 -54.35 31.41
CA ALA A 198 -19.85 -55.39 30.94
C ALA A 198 -19.58 -55.78 29.47
N VAL A 199 -19.35 -54.78 28.60
CA VAL A 199 -18.96 -54.99 27.19
C VAL A 199 -17.59 -55.70 27.09
N LYS A 200 -16.57 -55.23 27.81
CA LYS A 200 -15.23 -55.86 27.89
C LYS A 200 -15.33 -57.33 28.29
N LYS A 201 -16.07 -57.61 29.38
CA LYS A 201 -16.29 -58.96 29.89
C LYS A 201 -16.95 -59.86 28.85
N THR A 202 -17.86 -59.31 28.05
CA THR A 202 -18.58 -60.06 27.00
C THR A 202 -17.68 -60.32 25.79
N TRP A 203 -16.91 -59.33 25.34
CA TRP A 203 -15.95 -59.49 24.24
C TRP A 203 -14.86 -60.52 24.56
N LEU A 204 -14.29 -60.45 25.76
CA LEU A 204 -13.23 -61.36 26.25
C LEU A 204 -13.75 -62.72 26.75
N ALA A 205 -15.05 -63.01 26.61
CA ALA A 205 -15.65 -64.31 26.93
C ALA A 205 -15.78 -65.24 25.70
N GLY A 206 -15.16 -64.88 24.58
CA GLY A 206 -15.08 -65.73 23.39
C GLY A 206 -14.30 -67.02 23.58
N THR A 207 -14.36 -67.88 22.58
CA THR A 207 -13.81 -69.25 22.63
C THR A 207 -12.83 -69.58 21.51
N GLU A 208 -12.87 -68.81 20.41
CA GLU A 208 -11.98 -68.96 19.25
C GLU A 208 -11.26 -67.63 19.01
N SER A 209 -10.10 -67.65 18.33
CA SER A 209 -9.36 -66.42 18.04
C SER A 209 -10.07 -65.56 16.99
N VAL A 210 -10.17 -64.26 17.27
CA VAL A 210 -10.61 -63.24 16.31
C VAL A 210 -9.51 -62.80 15.33
N TRP A 211 -8.32 -63.43 15.41
CA TRP A 211 -7.16 -63.16 14.55
C TRP A 211 -6.96 -64.27 13.52
N ALA A 212 -6.63 -63.90 12.29
CA ALA A 212 -6.36 -64.85 11.20
C ALA A 212 -5.06 -65.64 11.37
N ASP A 213 -4.11 -65.11 12.16
CA ASP A 213 -2.88 -65.79 12.57
C ASP A 213 -3.08 -66.74 13.78
N GLY A 214 -4.29 -66.79 14.35
CA GLY A 214 -4.64 -67.61 15.51
C GLY A 214 -4.10 -67.13 16.86
N ARG A 215 -3.46 -65.94 16.95
CA ARG A 215 -2.97 -65.43 18.24
C ARG A 215 -4.11 -65.11 19.20
N ASN A 216 -3.83 -65.11 20.50
CA ASN A 216 -4.83 -64.87 21.55
C ASN A 216 -4.52 -63.59 22.36
N GLU A 217 -3.96 -62.57 21.70
CA GLU A 217 -3.83 -61.23 22.30
C GLU A 217 -5.08 -60.42 21.96
N GLU A 218 -5.95 -60.21 22.96
CA GLU A 218 -7.20 -59.50 22.76
C GLU A 218 -7.26 -58.24 23.60
N ARG A 219 -7.40 -57.11 22.90
CA ARG A 219 -7.67 -55.80 23.49
C ARG A 219 -8.96 -55.26 22.86
N ILE A 220 -9.74 -54.52 23.65
CA ILE A 220 -10.91 -53.78 23.20
C ILE A 220 -10.58 -52.30 23.13
N ILE A 221 -11.07 -51.59 22.11
CA ILE A 221 -11.00 -50.13 22.07
C ILE A 221 -12.25 -49.59 22.78
N PHE A 222 -12.07 -48.71 23.76
CA PHE A 222 -13.15 -47.90 24.33
C PHE A 222 -12.98 -46.46 23.86
N ASN A 223 -13.88 -46.03 23.00
CA ASN A 223 -13.89 -44.70 22.44
C ASN A 223 -14.84 -43.82 23.25
N LEU A 224 -14.37 -42.64 23.64
CA LEU A 224 -15.02 -41.76 24.59
C LEU A 224 -15.45 -40.48 23.86
N PRO A 225 -16.62 -40.48 23.19
CA PRO A 225 -17.01 -39.36 22.35
C PRO A 225 -17.53 -38.17 23.17
N ALA A 226 -16.97 -36.99 22.93
CA ALA A 226 -17.65 -35.75 23.22
C ALA A 226 -18.63 -35.44 22.07
N THR A 227 -19.63 -36.31 21.89
CA THR A 227 -20.67 -36.26 20.83
C THR A 227 -21.31 -34.88 20.73
N VAL A 228 -21.46 -34.21 21.89
CA VAL A 228 -21.58 -32.75 21.99
C VAL A 228 -20.54 -32.26 22.98
N GLU A 229 -19.83 -31.18 22.63
CA GLU A 229 -18.94 -30.48 23.56
C GLU A 229 -19.79 -29.66 24.56
N VAL A 230 -19.93 -30.14 25.81
CA VAL A 230 -20.84 -29.53 26.82
C VAL A 230 -20.15 -28.75 27.94
N ALA A 231 -18.82 -28.84 28.05
CA ALA A 231 -18.03 -28.28 29.16
C ALA A 231 -16.73 -27.63 28.66
N THR A 232 -15.87 -27.16 29.56
CA THR A 232 -14.48 -26.81 29.23
C THR A 232 -13.61 -28.07 29.16
N PRO A 233 -12.52 -28.10 28.36
CA PRO A 233 -11.77 -29.32 28.04
C PRO A 233 -11.15 -29.99 29.28
N ASN A 234 -10.84 -29.22 30.33
CA ASN A 234 -10.38 -29.75 31.62
C ASN A 234 -11.42 -30.65 32.31
N CYS A 235 -12.72 -30.44 32.08
CA CYS A 235 -13.78 -31.28 32.64
C CYS A 235 -13.88 -32.61 31.89
N PHE A 236 -13.63 -32.59 30.57
CA PHE A 236 -13.56 -33.80 29.75
C PHE A 236 -12.31 -34.63 30.11
N ALA A 237 -11.16 -33.98 30.31
CA ALA A 237 -9.95 -34.65 30.81
C ALA A 237 -10.17 -35.28 32.21
N ASP A 238 -10.88 -34.60 33.12
CA ASP A 238 -11.32 -35.18 34.39
C ASP A 238 -12.25 -36.40 34.20
N GLN A 239 -13.16 -36.38 33.22
CA GLN A 239 -14.03 -37.54 32.91
C GLN A 239 -13.21 -38.72 32.34
N VAL A 240 -12.25 -38.46 31.45
CA VAL A 240 -11.35 -39.47 30.87
C VAL A 240 -10.46 -40.10 31.94
N GLU A 241 -9.83 -39.30 32.81
CA GLU A 241 -8.98 -39.84 33.89
C GLU A 241 -9.80 -40.62 34.94
N GLN A 242 -11.03 -40.17 35.26
CA GLN A 242 -11.95 -40.92 36.12
C GLN A 242 -12.41 -42.24 35.49
N PHE A 243 -12.70 -42.25 34.18
CA PHE A 243 -13.07 -43.47 33.45
C PHE A 243 -11.92 -44.48 33.46
N ILE A 244 -10.70 -44.05 33.10
CA ILE A 244 -9.49 -44.87 33.10
C ILE A 244 -9.22 -45.49 34.49
N ASN A 245 -9.34 -44.69 35.54
CA ASN A 245 -9.13 -45.15 36.93
C ASN A 245 -10.27 -46.07 37.45
N GLY A 246 -11.43 -46.09 36.78
CA GLY A 246 -12.54 -46.99 37.09
C GLY A 246 -12.46 -48.36 36.41
N LEU A 247 -11.68 -48.49 35.34
CA LEU A 247 -11.56 -49.75 34.58
C LEU A 247 -10.72 -50.79 35.33
N THR A 248 -11.18 -52.04 35.30
CA THR A 248 -10.32 -53.19 35.62
C THR A 248 -9.51 -53.60 34.37
N GLN A 249 -8.39 -54.32 34.53
CA GLN A 249 -7.64 -54.87 33.38
C GLN A 249 -7.31 -53.83 32.29
N ARG A 250 -6.88 -52.62 32.68
CA ARG A 250 -6.61 -51.48 31.77
C ARG A 250 -5.60 -51.82 30.66
N GLU A 251 -4.73 -52.80 30.87
CA GLU A 251 -3.80 -53.34 29.87
C GLU A 251 -4.49 -53.99 28.66
N LYS A 252 -5.74 -54.44 28.82
CA LYS A 252 -6.60 -55.00 27.76
C LYS A 252 -7.49 -53.94 27.08
N CYS A 253 -7.39 -52.68 27.49
CA CYS A 253 -8.15 -51.59 26.90
C CYS A 253 -7.21 -50.68 26.10
N ILE A 254 -7.67 -50.23 24.93
CA ILE A 254 -7.12 -49.08 24.22
C ILE A 254 -8.14 -47.96 24.40
N ILE A 255 -7.74 -46.82 24.95
CA ILE A 255 -8.66 -45.71 25.24
C ILE A 255 -8.57 -44.69 24.13
N SER A 256 -9.66 -44.50 23.40
CA SER A 256 -9.78 -43.57 22.28
C SER A 256 -10.61 -42.34 22.66
N LEU A 257 -10.32 -41.21 22.02
CA LEU A 257 -11.05 -39.96 22.18
C LEU A 257 -11.63 -39.53 20.84
N HIS A 258 -12.88 -39.08 20.82
CA HIS A 258 -13.56 -38.57 19.62
C HIS A 258 -14.26 -37.26 20.00
N THR A 259 -13.57 -36.13 19.82
CA THR A 259 -14.04 -34.83 20.33
C THR A 259 -14.61 -33.95 19.22
N HIS A 260 -15.91 -33.66 19.28
CA HIS A 260 -16.51 -32.59 18.48
C HIS A 260 -16.22 -31.21 19.09
N ASN A 261 -16.49 -30.17 18.31
CA ASN A 261 -15.98 -28.82 18.54
C ASN A 261 -17.07 -27.79 18.89
N ASP A 262 -18.18 -28.22 19.50
CA ASP A 262 -19.38 -27.38 19.69
C ASP A 262 -19.15 -26.14 20.59
N ARG A 263 -18.02 -26.07 21.30
CA ARG A 263 -17.58 -24.92 22.10
C ARG A 263 -16.21 -24.38 21.67
N GLY A 264 -15.66 -24.85 20.55
CA GLY A 264 -14.39 -24.41 19.98
C GLY A 264 -13.15 -24.96 20.70
N CYS A 265 -13.26 -26.04 21.46
CA CYS A 265 -12.17 -26.57 22.31
C CYS A 265 -11.79 -28.04 22.01
N ALA A 266 -12.24 -28.64 20.90
CA ALA A 266 -12.01 -30.06 20.56
C ALA A 266 -10.54 -30.51 20.62
N VAL A 267 -9.62 -29.66 20.12
CA VAL A 267 -8.17 -29.88 20.13
C VAL A 267 -7.65 -29.97 21.57
N ALA A 268 -7.99 -28.99 22.41
CA ALA A 268 -7.61 -28.98 23.82
C ALA A 268 -8.25 -30.14 24.61
N ALA A 269 -9.48 -30.55 24.25
CA ALA A 269 -10.14 -31.70 24.86
C ALA A 269 -9.40 -33.02 24.53
N ALA A 270 -8.92 -33.18 23.29
CA ALA A 270 -8.09 -34.31 22.89
C ALA A 270 -6.70 -34.29 23.56
N GLU A 271 -5.99 -33.16 23.53
CA GLU A 271 -4.65 -33.03 24.14
C GLU A 271 -4.69 -33.33 25.65
N LEU A 272 -5.60 -32.71 26.40
CA LEU A 272 -5.74 -32.94 27.83
C LEU A 272 -6.27 -34.36 28.14
N GLY A 273 -7.06 -34.96 27.25
CA GLY A 273 -7.47 -36.36 27.34
C GLY A 273 -6.32 -37.35 27.12
N VAL A 274 -5.36 -37.05 26.24
CA VAL A 274 -4.12 -37.84 26.10
C VAL A 274 -3.25 -37.69 27.36
N LEU A 275 -3.16 -36.49 27.96
CA LEU A 275 -2.52 -36.31 29.28
C LEU A 275 -3.26 -37.07 30.41
N ALA A 276 -4.59 -37.20 30.33
CA ALA A 276 -5.37 -38.06 31.23
C ALA A 276 -5.04 -39.56 31.09
N GLY A 277 -4.43 -39.97 29.99
CA GLY A 277 -3.96 -41.34 29.75
C GLY A 277 -4.73 -42.08 28.67
N ALA A 278 -5.33 -41.37 27.71
CA ALA A 278 -5.83 -41.98 26.48
C ALA A 278 -4.67 -42.46 25.58
N ASP A 279 -4.90 -43.54 24.84
CA ASP A 279 -3.91 -44.18 23.96
C ASP A 279 -4.07 -43.76 22.48
N ARG A 280 -5.26 -43.29 22.11
CA ARG A 280 -5.74 -43.12 20.73
C ARG A 280 -6.61 -41.87 20.58
N VAL A 281 -6.62 -41.27 19.39
CA VAL A 281 -7.50 -40.16 19.03
C VAL A 281 -8.11 -40.42 17.66
N GLU A 282 -9.42 -40.25 17.57
CA GLU A 282 -10.17 -40.15 16.33
C GLU A 282 -10.46 -38.68 15.99
N GLY A 283 -10.39 -38.35 14.71
CA GLY A 283 -10.71 -37.02 14.22
C GLY A 283 -10.72 -36.99 12.69
N THR A 284 -10.58 -35.79 12.13
CA THR A 284 -10.56 -35.58 10.68
C THR A 284 -9.41 -34.68 10.25
N VAL A 285 -9.06 -34.76 8.97
CA VAL A 285 -8.06 -33.88 8.36
C VAL A 285 -8.70 -32.51 8.15
N LEU A 286 -8.12 -31.48 8.78
CA LEU A 286 -8.65 -30.11 8.84
C LEU A 286 -10.00 -29.96 9.56
N GLY A 287 -10.36 -30.91 10.44
CA GLY A 287 -11.45 -30.75 11.41
C GLY A 287 -12.88 -30.79 10.83
N ASN A 288 -13.07 -31.39 9.65
CA ASN A 288 -14.40 -31.65 9.08
C ASN A 288 -15.25 -32.57 10.00
N GLY A 289 -16.58 -32.55 9.86
CA GLY A 289 -17.49 -33.38 10.65
C GLY A 289 -18.79 -32.67 11.01
N GLU A 290 -19.62 -33.36 11.80
CA GLU A 290 -20.93 -32.88 12.21
C GLU A 290 -20.92 -31.50 12.90
N ARG A 291 -21.83 -30.61 12.46
CA ARG A 291 -22.15 -29.27 13.01
C ARG A 291 -21.00 -28.25 13.07
N THR A 292 -19.98 -28.55 13.88
CA THR A 292 -18.83 -27.71 14.21
C THR A 292 -17.50 -28.40 13.92
N GLY A 293 -17.56 -29.66 13.45
CA GLY A 293 -16.40 -30.46 13.11
C GLY A 293 -16.01 -31.47 14.20
N ASN A 294 -15.18 -32.43 13.79
CA ASN A 294 -14.37 -33.22 14.70
C ASN A 294 -13.09 -32.47 15.08
N VAL A 295 -12.31 -33.05 15.98
CA VAL A 295 -10.95 -32.57 16.25
C VAL A 295 -10.06 -32.71 15.01
N ASP A 296 -9.30 -31.65 14.72
CA ASP A 296 -8.40 -31.61 13.59
C ASP A 296 -7.09 -32.37 13.88
N LEU A 297 -6.87 -33.44 13.12
CA LEU A 297 -5.68 -34.28 13.18
C LEU A 297 -4.41 -33.58 12.66
N VAL A 298 -4.56 -32.59 11.75
CA VAL A 298 -3.44 -31.77 11.26
C VAL A 298 -2.96 -30.86 12.37
N THR A 299 -3.87 -30.10 13.01
CA THR A 299 -3.56 -29.29 14.19
C THR A 299 -2.94 -30.14 15.31
N LEU A 300 -3.53 -31.28 15.67
CA LEU A 300 -2.98 -32.14 16.72
C LEU A 300 -1.59 -32.68 16.37
N GLY A 301 -1.39 -33.16 15.15
CA GLY A 301 -0.09 -33.69 14.72
C GLY A 301 1.01 -32.62 14.66
N LEU A 302 0.69 -31.42 14.17
CA LEU A 302 1.65 -30.31 14.11
C LEU A 302 1.86 -29.63 15.48
N ASN A 303 0.93 -29.77 16.43
CA ASN A 303 1.18 -29.46 17.84
C ASN A 303 2.22 -30.40 18.47
N TYR A 304 2.27 -31.69 18.09
CA TYR A 304 3.41 -32.55 18.48
C TYR A 304 4.70 -32.13 17.76
N TYR A 305 4.65 -31.90 16.45
CA TYR A 305 5.81 -31.53 15.62
C TYR A 305 6.51 -30.25 16.13
N SER A 306 5.75 -29.18 16.36
CA SER A 306 6.26 -27.89 16.85
C SER A 306 6.85 -27.94 18.27
N GLN A 307 6.59 -29.01 19.03
CA GLN A 307 7.22 -29.29 20.33
C GLN A 307 8.40 -30.27 20.23
N GLY A 308 8.83 -30.63 19.01
CA GLY A 308 9.97 -31.52 18.76
C GLY A 308 9.65 -33.02 18.89
N TYR A 309 8.37 -33.41 18.81
CA TYR A 309 7.94 -34.81 18.90
C TYR A 309 7.35 -35.29 17.56
N PRO A 310 7.76 -36.45 17.02
CA PRO A 310 7.24 -36.91 15.74
C PRO A 310 5.77 -37.31 15.86
N PRO A 311 4.86 -36.75 15.04
CA PRO A 311 3.46 -37.19 15.00
C PRO A 311 3.30 -38.59 14.40
N ASN A 312 4.28 -39.06 13.62
CA ASN A 312 4.21 -40.28 12.80
C ASN A 312 3.13 -40.21 11.69
N LEU A 313 2.84 -38.97 11.25
CA LEU A 313 2.06 -38.62 10.08
C LEU A 313 2.89 -37.59 9.28
N ASP A 314 2.76 -37.61 7.95
CA ASP A 314 3.45 -36.69 7.04
C ASP A 314 2.52 -35.54 6.63
N PHE A 315 2.94 -34.31 6.94
CA PHE A 315 2.25 -33.07 6.58
C PHE A 315 3.16 -32.11 5.80
N SER A 316 4.20 -32.65 5.15
CA SER A 316 5.21 -31.87 4.40
C SER A 316 4.69 -31.22 3.10
N ASP A 317 3.50 -31.59 2.64
CA ASP A 317 2.77 -30.94 1.55
C ASP A 317 1.36 -30.54 2.00
N MET A 318 1.27 -29.39 2.68
CA MET A 318 0.00 -28.83 3.14
C MET A 318 -0.93 -28.48 1.98
N TYR A 319 -0.40 -28.14 0.79
CA TYR A 319 -1.23 -27.78 -0.37
C TYR A 319 -1.95 -29.01 -0.94
N ALA A 320 -1.27 -30.15 -1.08
CA ALA A 320 -1.93 -31.40 -1.51
C ALA A 320 -3.02 -31.88 -0.53
N ILE A 321 -2.83 -31.61 0.77
CA ILE A 321 -3.83 -31.87 1.81
C ILE A 321 -5.04 -30.95 1.64
N ILE A 322 -4.84 -29.63 1.51
CA ILE A 322 -5.91 -28.65 1.28
C ILE A 322 -6.67 -28.97 -0.01
N ASP A 323 -5.97 -29.24 -1.12
CA ASP A 323 -6.59 -29.59 -2.40
C ASP A 323 -7.43 -30.88 -2.29
N THR A 324 -6.93 -31.90 -1.59
CA THR A 324 -7.67 -33.16 -1.43
C THR A 324 -8.88 -33.01 -0.51
N VAL A 325 -8.76 -32.30 0.61
CA VAL A 325 -9.89 -32.02 1.51
C VAL A 325 -10.95 -31.18 0.80
N THR A 326 -10.56 -30.07 0.16
CA THR A 326 -11.51 -29.15 -0.50
C THR A 326 -12.20 -29.78 -1.71
N GLU A 327 -11.49 -30.55 -2.55
CA GLU A 327 -12.10 -31.22 -3.72
C GLU A 327 -13.02 -32.39 -3.33
N CYS A 328 -12.71 -33.10 -2.24
CA CYS A 328 -13.55 -34.21 -1.77
C CYS A 328 -14.77 -33.73 -0.97
N THR A 329 -14.62 -32.71 -0.12
CA THR A 329 -15.72 -32.22 0.75
C THR A 329 -16.58 -31.12 0.12
N GLY A 330 -16.02 -30.35 -0.84
CA GLY A 330 -16.63 -29.11 -1.33
C GLY A 330 -16.65 -27.96 -0.31
N LEU A 331 -15.95 -28.11 0.84
CA LEU A 331 -15.87 -27.10 1.90
C LEU A 331 -14.53 -26.36 1.83
N PRO A 332 -14.50 -25.01 1.96
CA PRO A 332 -13.26 -24.25 1.99
C PRO A 332 -12.57 -24.34 3.36
N VAL A 333 -11.24 -24.42 3.36
CA VAL A 333 -10.44 -24.25 4.57
C VAL A 333 -10.53 -22.80 5.05
N HIS A 334 -10.72 -22.58 6.35
CA HIS A 334 -10.82 -21.22 6.88
C HIS A 334 -9.44 -20.52 6.82
N PRO A 335 -9.32 -19.25 6.38
CA PRO A 335 -8.02 -18.57 6.26
C PRO A 335 -7.23 -18.34 7.57
N ARG A 336 -7.75 -18.80 8.71
CA ARG A 336 -7.06 -18.84 10.02
C ARG A 336 -7.06 -20.22 10.68
N HIS A 337 -7.38 -21.27 9.92
CA HIS A 337 -7.24 -22.66 10.38
C HIS A 337 -5.77 -22.94 10.71
N PRO A 338 -5.42 -23.49 11.88
CA PRO A 338 -4.01 -23.64 12.27
C PRO A 338 -3.20 -24.41 11.23
N TYR A 339 -1.98 -23.96 10.96
CA TYR A 339 -1.02 -24.49 9.97
C TYR A 339 -1.46 -24.49 8.48
N ALA A 340 -2.76 -24.57 8.17
CA ALA A 340 -3.27 -24.73 6.81
C ALA A 340 -3.90 -23.45 6.20
N GLY A 341 -4.47 -22.55 7.00
CA GLY A 341 -5.20 -21.38 6.49
C GLY A 341 -4.27 -20.28 5.98
N ASP A 342 -4.62 -19.65 4.85
CA ASP A 342 -3.81 -18.65 4.10
C ASP A 342 -3.07 -17.62 4.95
N LEU A 343 -3.64 -17.20 6.09
CA LEU A 343 -3.12 -16.12 6.92
C LEU A 343 -2.26 -16.58 8.11
N VAL A 344 -2.00 -17.88 8.30
CA VAL A 344 -1.23 -18.36 9.48
C VAL A 344 0.27 -18.10 9.39
N PHE A 345 0.84 -18.19 8.18
CA PHE A 345 2.23 -17.82 7.91
C PHE A 345 2.37 -16.38 7.37
N THR A 346 1.34 -15.55 7.57
CA THR A 346 1.27 -14.16 7.09
C THR A 346 1.52 -13.16 8.21
N ALA A 347 2.41 -12.19 7.99
CA ALA A 347 2.62 -11.07 8.93
C ALA A 347 2.22 -9.71 8.33
N PHE A 348 1.11 -9.14 8.79
CA PHE A 348 0.61 -7.83 8.33
C PHE A 348 1.28 -6.62 8.98
N SER A 349 1.81 -6.77 10.21
CA SER A 349 2.45 -5.65 10.92
C SER A 349 3.89 -5.45 10.45
N GLY A 350 4.25 -4.22 10.08
CA GLY A 350 5.62 -3.87 9.70
C GLY A 350 6.66 -4.13 10.79
N SER A 351 6.29 -4.07 12.08
CA SER A 351 7.19 -4.44 13.17
C SER A 351 7.38 -5.95 13.29
N HIS A 352 6.36 -6.75 12.94
CA HIS A 352 6.48 -8.21 12.90
C HIS A 352 7.30 -8.63 11.68
N GLN A 353 7.11 -7.99 10.52
CA GLN A 353 7.92 -8.22 9.31
C GLN A 353 9.41 -7.93 9.55
N ASP A 354 9.75 -6.81 10.20
CA ASP A 354 11.13 -6.48 10.59
C ASP A 354 11.73 -7.48 11.59
N ALA A 355 10.96 -7.93 12.57
CA ALA A 355 11.37 -8.94 13.54
C ALA A 355 11.56 -10.34 12.91
N ILE A 356 10.64 -10.78 12.05
CA ILE A 356 10.74 -12.03 11.29
C ILE A 356 11.97 -11.99 10.38
N LYS A 357 12.17 -10.91 9.63
CA LYS A 357 13.35 -10.72 8.79
C LYS A 357 14.65 -10.86 9.60
N LYS A 358 14.76 -10.18 10.75
CA LYS A 358 15.92 -10.29 11.65
C LYS A 358 16.08 -11.70 12.23
N GLY A 359 14.96 -12.37 12.51
CA GLY A 359 14.93 -13.78 12.90
C GLY A 359 15.54 -14.68 11.82
N LEU A 360 15.09 -14.57 10.57
CA LEU A 360 15.60 -15.34 9.43
C LEU A 360 17.09 -15.02 9.13
N GLU A 361 17.49 -13.75 9.20
CA GLU A 361 18.90 -13.33 9.06
C GLU A 361 19.82 -13.80 10.20
N ALA A 362 19.26 -14.22 11.34
CA ALA A 362 19.97 -14.85 12.45
C ALA A 362 19.88 -16.38 12.39
N GLN A 363 18.75 -16.93 11.98
CA GLN A 363 18.47 -18.35 11.78
C GLN A 363 19.50 -18.97 10.83
N LYS A 364 19.67 -18.38 9.64
CA LYS A 364 20.67 -18.82 8.66
C LYS A 364 22.10 -18.86 9.23
N LYS A 365 22.46 -17.92 10.11
CA LYS A 365 23.79 -17.87 10.74
C LYS A 365 23.97 -18.88 11.86
N ARG A 366 22.88 -19.32 12.50
CA ARG A 366 22.89 -20.44 13.46
C ARG A 366 23.06 -21.76 12.71
N GLU A 367 22.33 -21.96 11.61
CA GLU A 367 22.45 -23.13 10.73
C GLU A 367 23.85 -23.25 10.12
N GLU A 368 24.41 -22.14 9.61
CA GLU A 368 25.82 -22.07 9.16
C GLU A 368 26.84 -22.37 10.27
N ALA A 369 26.44 -22.26 11.55
CA ALA A 369 27.24 -22.63 12.73
C ALA A 369 26.87 -24.00 13.34
N GLY A 370 25.91 -24.74 12.75
CA GLY A 370 25.45 -26.05 13.21
C GLY A 370 24.34 -26.05 14.29
N ASP A 371 23.76 -24.89 14.60
CA ASP A 371 22.57 -24.75 15.45
C ASP A 371 21.31 -24.66 14.57
N ASN A 372 20.62 -25.78 14.41
CA ASN A 372 19.46 -25.91 13.54
C ASN A 372 18.12 -25.72 14.27
N PHE A 373 18.11 -25.21 15.51
CA PHE A 373 16.85 -24.95 16.21
C PHE A 373 16.10 -23.77 15.59
N TRP A 374 14.85 -23.98 15.20
CA TRP A 374 13.98 -22.90 14.71
C TRP A 374 13.75 -21.84 15.79
N SER A 375 14.11 -20.59 15.49
CA SER A 375 14.02 -19.49 16.45
C SER A 375 13.80 -18.15 15.74
N VAL A 376 12.67 -18.05 15.03
CA VAL A 376 12.20 -16.84 14.32
C VAL A 376 11.01 -16.24 15.08
N PRO A 377 10.97 -14.92 15.37
CA PRO A 377 9.83 -14.30 16.04
C PRO A 377 8.52 -14.49 15.28
N TYR A 378 7.41 -14.68 16.00
CA TYR A 378 6.04 -14.82 15.48
C TYR A 378 5.71 -16.05 14.61
N LEU A 379 6.69 -16.81 14.11
CA LEU A 379 6.48 -18.05 13.35
C LEU A 379 6.75 -19.27 14.25
N PRO A 380 5.75 -20.11 14.58
CA PRO A 380 5.92 -21.21 15.54
C PRO A 380 6.74 -22.39 14.97
N ILE A 381 6.74 -22.56 13.65
CA ILE A 381 7.54 -23.51 12.87
C ILE A 381 8.09 -22.77 11.63
N ASP A 382 9.04 -23.37 10.91
CA ASP A 382 9.33 -22.93 9.54
C ASP A 382 8.14 -23.31 8.65
N PRO A 383 7.54 -22.38 7.87
CA PRO A 383 6.53 -22.73 6.88
C PRO A 383 7.02 -23.78 5.87
N ALA A 384 8.32 -23.84 5.58
CA ALA A 384 8.90 -24.79 4.64
C ALA A 384 8.79 -26.26 5.09
N ASP A 385 8.73 -26.52 6.40
CA ASP A 385 8.56 -27.88 6.96
C ASP A 385 7.22 -28.53 6.56
N VAL A 386 6.22 -27.70 6.21
CA VAL A 386 4.89 -28.12 5.76
C VAL A 386 4.63 -27.77 4.28
N GLY A 387 5.69 -27.45 3.53
CA GLY A 387 5.61 -27.10 2.10
C GLY A 387 5.07 -25.70 1.81
N CYS A 388 4.79 -24.90 2.84
CA CYS A 388 4.32 -23.52 2.72
C CYS A 388 5.49 -22.51 2.64
N THR A 389 5.16 -21.25 2.35
CA THR A 389 6.14 -20.15 2.39
C THR A 389 5.70 -19.05 3.36
N TYR A 390 6.66 -18.40 4.02
CA TYR A 390 6.38 -17.17 4.77
C TYR A 390 5.93 -16.05 3.82
N GLU A 391 4.69 -15.60 3.94
CA GLU A 391 4.20 -14.45 3.19
C GLU A 391 4.27 -13.15 4.01
N ALA A 392 5.16 -12.26 3.59
CA ALA A 392 5.11 -10.86 3.96
C ALA A 392 3.96 -10.16 3.20
N VAL A 393 2.69 -10.52 3.47
CA VAL A 393 1.52 -9.91 2.81
C VAL A 393 1.42 -8.44 3.21
N ILE A 394 1.92 -7.57 2.35
CA ILE A 394 1.82 -6.13 2.55
C ILE A 394 0.44 -5.65 2.10
N ARG A 395 -0.56 -5.81 2.96
CA ARG A 395 -1.83 -5.10 2.80
C ARG A 395 -1.54 -3.60 2.68
N VAL A 396 -2.23 -2.92 1.76
CA VAL A 396 -2.22 -1.45 1.66
C VAL A 396 -3.59 -0.93 2.08
N ASN A 397 -3.64 -0.46 3.32
CA ASN A 397 -4.72 0.35 3.88
C ASN A 397 -4.14 1.72 4.30
N SER A 398 -4.96 2.59 4.90
CA SER A 398 -4.57 3.94 5.32
C SER A 398 -3.48 4.02 6.41
N GLN A 399 -3.02 2.89 6.96
CA GLN A 399 -1.91 2.79 7.91
C GLN A 399 -0.64 2.16 7.32
N SER A 400 -0.69 1.65 6.09
CA SER A 400 0.39 0.84 5.51
C SER A 400 1.57 1.66 5.01
N GLY A 401 2.79 1.20 5.28
CA GLY A 401 4.02 1.93 4.94
C GLY A 401 4.33 2.02 3.43
N LYS A 402 4.94 3.13 3.02
CA LYS A 402 5.34 3.47 1.63
C LYS A 402 6.12 2.38 0.88
N GLY A 403 6.92 1.58 1.60
CA GLY A 403 7.66 0.45 1.01
C GLY A 403 6.76 -0.68 0.49
N GLY A 404 5.53 -0.79 1.00
CA GLY A 404 4.58 -1.85 0.62
C GLY A 404 4.10 -1.75 -0.81
N VAL A 405 3.59 -0.57 -1.17
CA VAL A 405 3.18 -0.24 -2.54
C VAL A 405 4.34 -0.46 -3.52
N ALA A 406 5.56 -0.08 -3.14
CA ALA A 406 6.75 -0.26 -3.97
C ALA A 406 7.09 -1.74 -4.20
N TYR A 407 7.02 -2.58 -3.16
CA TYR A 407 7.25 -4.02 -3.28
C TYR A 407 6.21 -4.71 -4.18
N ILE A 408 4.92 -4.36 -4.04
CA ILE A 408 3.85 -4.91 -4.89
C ILE A 408 4.09 -4.57 -6.37
N VAL A 409 4.47 -3.32 -6.69
CA VAL A 409 4.81 -2.93 -8.06
C VAL A 409 6.06 -3.66 -8.56
N LYS A 410 7.08 -3.85 -7.72
CA LYS A 410 8.29 -4.60 -8.08
C LYS A 410 7.99 -6.07 -8.36
N THR A 411 7.19 -6.75 -7.53
CA THR A 411 6.88 -8.17 -7.68
C THR A 411 5.86 -8.43 -8.80
N ALA A 412 4.80 -7.63 -8.91
CA ALA A 412 3.71 -7.88 -9.85
C ALA A 412 3.87 -7.22 -11.24
N LEU A 413 4.74 -6.20 -11.39
CA LEU A 413 5.02 -5.55 -12.67
C LEU A 413 6.51 -5.59 -13.08
N ALA A 414 7.40 -6.18 -12.26
CA ALA A 414 8.84 -6.22 -12.47
C ALA A 414 9.51 -4.82 -12.55
N LEU A 415 8.97 -3.83 -11.83
CA LEU A 415 9.44 -2.43 -11.85
C LEU A 415 10.02 -1.99 -10.50
N ASP A 416 11.33 -1.79 -10.39
CA ASP A 416 11.95 -1.21 -9.19
C ASP A 416 11.86 0.33 -9.18
N LEU A 417 10.84 0.87 -8.52
CA LEU A 417 10.53 2.29 -8.53
C LEU A 417 11.58 3.14 -7.77
N PRO A 418 12.08 4.25 -8.33
CA PRO A 418 12.94 5.19 -7.61
C PRO A 418 12.28 5.74 -6.33
N ARG A 419 13.06 5.97 -5.26
CA ARG A 419 12.55 6.33 -3.93
C ARG A 419 11.59 7.54 -3.91
N ARG A 420 11.77 8.52 -4.81
CA ARG A 420 10.86 9.69 -4.93
C ARG A 420 9.59 9.36 -5.74
N MET A 421 9.67 8.46 -6.72
CA MET A 421 8.50 7.91 -7.41
C MET A 421 7.65 7.02 -6.50
N GLN A 422 8.28 6.22 -5.61
CA GLN A 422 7.58 5.44 -4.59
C GLN A 422 6.67 6.33 -3.73
N ILE A 423 7.16 7.51 -3.33
CA ILE A 423 6.37 8.49 -2.57
C ILE A 423 5.23 9.06 -3.42
N SER A 424 5.50 9.44 -4.69
CA SER A 424 4.48 9.97 -5.59
C SER A 424 3.37 8.97 -5.91
N PHE A 425 3.70 7.69 -6.12
CA PHE A 425 2.69 6.66 -6.35
C PHE A 425 1.93 6.27 -5.08
N TYR A 426 2.59 6.22 -3.92
CA TYR A 426 1.92 5.98 -2.65
C TYR A 426 0.79 6.98 -2.38
N GLN A 427 0.95 8.26 -2.75
CA GLN A 427 -0.11 9.27 -2.62
C GLN A 427 -1.36 8.92 -3.46
N VAL A 428 -1.18 8.44 -4.70
CA VAL A 428 -2.29 8.00 -5.57
C VAL A 428 -3.02 6.78 -5.00
N VAL A 429 -2.28 5.83 -4.41
CA VAL A 429 -2.86 4.65 -3.76
C VAL A 429 -3.61 5.04 -2.47
N GLN A 430 -3.06 5.98 -1.69
CA GLN A 430 -3.73 6.52 -0.50
C GLN A 430 -5.06 7.20 -0.88
N GLU A 431 -5.05 8.11 -1.86
CA GLU A 431 -6.25 8.82 -2.35
C GLU A 431 -7.34 7.83 -2.82
N LYS A 432 -6.97 6.79 -3.59
CA LYS A 432 -7.93 5.75 -3.99
C LYS A 432 -8.44 4.88 -2.83
N SER A 433 -7.62 4.57 -1.83
CA SER A 433 -8.05 3.83 -0.64
C SER A 433 -9.01 4.65 0.24
N GLU A 434 -8.74 5.95 0.40
CA GLU A 434 -9.60 6.89 1.13
C GLU A 434 -10.96 7.07 0.45
N VAL A 435 -11.00 7.21 -0.88
CA VAL A 435 -12.26 7.33 -1.66
C VAL A 435 -13.07 6.04 -1.66
N THR A 436 -12.43 4.86 -1.70
CA THR A 436 -13.14 3.57 -1.77
C THR A 436 -13.53 2.99 -0.40
N GLY A 437 -12.90 3.43 0.69
CA GLY A 437 -13.15 2.94 2.04
C GLY A 437 -12.81 1.45 2.24
N LYS A 438 -12.02 0.86 1.34
CA LYS A 438 -11.70 -0.57 1.28
C LYS A 438 -10.18 -0.80 1.27
N GLU A 439 -9.77 -2.00 1.67
CA GLU A 439 -8.41 -2.48 1.46
C GLU A 439 -8.14 -2.64 -0.04
N MET A 440 -7.01 -2.11 -0.53
CA MET A 440 -6.66 -2.23 -1.95
C MET A 440 -5.95 -3.55 -2.21
N THR A 441 -6.48 -4.34 -3.16
CA THR A 441 -5.87 -5.59 -3.59
C THR A 441 -4.64 -5.35 -4.49
N VAL A 442 -3.87 -6.41 -4.76
CA VAL A 442 -2.79 -6.36 -5.77
C VAL A 442 -3.31 -5.94 -7.14
N GLN A 443 -4.55 -6.31 -7.50
CA GLN A 443 -5.16 -5.88 -8.77
C GLN A 443 -5.53 -4.39 -8.74
N ASP A 444 -6.06 -3.87 -7.63
CA ASP A 444 -6.37 -2.45 -7.50
C ASP A 444 -5.10 -1.58 -7.53
N ILE A 445 -4.03 -2.01 -6.87
CA ILE A 445 -2.74 -1.30 -6.82
C ILE A 445 -2.06 -1.33 -8.19
N THR A 446 -1.99 -2.49 -8.85
CA THR A 446 -1.40 -2.57 -10.19
C THR A 446 -2.26 -1.88 -11.25
N GLY A 447 -3.59 -1.92 -11.14
CA GLY A 447 -4.52 -1.15 -11.96
C GLY A 447 -4.32 0.36 -11.77
N ALA A 448 -4.27 0.83 -10.52
CA ALA A 448 -3.97 2.23 -10.20
C ALA A 448 -2.60 2.69 -10.71
N PHE A 449 -1.58 1.83 -10.70
CA PHE A 449 -0.29 2.13 -11.31
C PHE A 449 -0.41 2.29 -12.83
N ARG A 450 -1.05 1.33 -13.51
CA ARG A 450 -1.21 1.34 -14.97
C ARG A 450 -2.02 2.55 -15.45
N GLU A 451 -3.07 2.91 -14.74
CA GLU A 451 -3.90 4.09 -15.00
C GLU A 451 -3.13 5.40 -14.74
N ALA A 452 -2.58 5.57 -13.53
CA ALA A 452 -1.95 6.83 -13.11
C ALA A 452 -0.66 7.17 -13.86
N TYR A 453 -0.04 6.19 -14.53
CA TYR A 453 1.17 6.37 -15.34
C TYR A 453 0.99 6.05 -16.84
N ASN A 454 -0.24 5.75 -17.30
CA ASN A 454 -0.53 5.35 -18.69
C ASN A 454 0.37 4.18 -19.16
N PHE A 455 0.48 3.14 -18.33
CA PHE A 455 1.45 2.06 -18.48
C PHE A 455 0.78 0.72 -18.85
N GLY A 456 1.22 0.12 -19.96
CA GLY A 456 0.75 -1.19 -20.44
C GLY A 456 -0.34 -1.12 -21.52
N THR A 457 -0.66 -2.28 -22.09
CA THR A 457 -1.64 -2.40 -23.18
C THR A 457 -3.04 -2.01 -22.72
N GLY A 458 -3.66 -1.03 -23.40
CA GLY A 458 -4.98 -0.49 -23.10
C GLY A 458 -4.98 0.81 -22.29
N TYR A 459 -3.88 1.14 -21.60
CA TYR A 459 -3.77 2.32 -20.73
C TYR A 459 -3.19 3.53 -21.48
N ASN A 460 -3.77 3.89 -22.62
CA ASN A 460 -3.31 5.04 -23.40
C ASN A 460 -3.60 6.35 -22.67
N GLY A 461 -2.62 7.26 -22.66
CA GLY A 461 -2.84 8.67 -22.31
C GLY A 461 -3.29 9.49 -23.53
N ARG A 462 -3.61 10.77 -23.32
CA ARG A 462 -4.04 11.71 -24.38
C ARG A 462 -2.98 11.90 -25.46
N ILE A 463 -1.70 11.82 -25.08
CA ILE A 463 -0.53 11.80 -25.96
C ILE A 463 -0.04 10.36 -26.10
N ILE A 464 0.09 9.88 -27.34
CA ILE A 464 0.57 8.53 -27.68
C ILE A 464 1.70 8.61 -28.71
N LEU A 465 2.90 8.13 -28.36
CA LEU A 465 3.99 7.98 -29.33
C LEU A 465 3.70 6.78 -30.27
N LYS A 466 3.65 7.03 -31.58
CA LYS A 466 3.46 5.98 -32.61
C LYS A 466 4.76 5.54 -33.26
N SER A 467 5.65 6.47 -33.56
CA SER A 467 6.96 6.20 -34.15
C SER A 467 7.90 7.39 -33.95
N PHE A 468 9.21 7.16 -34.05
CA PHE A 468 10.21 8.20 -34.10
C PHE A 468 11.38 7.80 -35.01
N SER A 469 12.10 8.79 -35.51
CA SER A 469 13.35 8.66 -36.25
C SER A 469 14.34 9.69 -35.74
N MET A 470 15.63 9.33 -35.67
CA MET A 470 16.70 10.24 -35.25
C MET A 470 17.74 10.42 -36.34
N GLU A 471 18.18 11.65 -36.53
CA GLU A 471 19.23 12.04 -37.48
C GLU A 471 20.36 12.77 -36.74
N ASN A 472 21.61 12.40 -37.05
CA ASN A 472 22.80 13.10 -36.56
C ASN A 472 23.22 14.14 -37.61
N GLN A 473 23.15 15.44 -37.29
CA GLN A 473 23.62 16.48 -38.20
C GLN A 473 25.16 16.45 -38.32
N ARG A 474 25.69 15.88 -39.40
CA ARG A 474 27.12 16.04 -39.74
C ARG A 474 27.37 17.48 -40.19
N ALA A 475 28.26 18.18 -39.48
CA ALA A 475 28.64 19.55 -39.82
C ALA A 475 29.26 19.64 -41.24
N SER A 476 28.56 20.29 -42.16
CA SER A 476 29.01 20.53 -43.53
C SER A 476 30.02 21.67 -43.58
N ARG A 477 31.32 21.35 -43.48
CA ARG A 477 32.37 22.31 -43.83
C ARG A 477 32.44 22.48 -45.34
N SER A 478 32.22 23.70 -45.81
CA SER A 478 32.58 24.10 -47.17
C SER A 478 34.11 24.10 -47.33
N SER A 479 34.58 23.61 -48.48
CA SER A 479 35.97 23.71 -48.92
C SER A 479 36.03 24.57 -50.19
N SER A 480 36.70 25.72 -50.10
CA SER A 480 37.07 26.53 -51.27
C SER A 480 38.28 25.92 -51.98
N VAL A 481 38.43 26.23 -53.27
CA VAL A 481 39.30 25.49 -54.21
C VAL A 481 40.57 26.27 -54.55
N LEU A 482 41.73 25.60 -54.51
CA LEU A 482 42.85 25.66 -55.48
C LEU A 482 43.82 24.51 -55.12
N GLY A 483 43.99 23.47 -55.94
CA GLY A 483 45.11 23.32 -56.90
C GLY A 483 46.28 22.53 -56.26
N THR A 484 46.92 21.51 -56.85
CA THR A 484 46.86 20.88 -58.21
C THR A 484 47.29 19.39 -58.08
N PRO A 485 47.17 18.52 -59.12
CA PRO A 485 47.01 17.06 -58.92
C PRO A 485 48.25 16.18 -59.17
N GLU A 486 48.26 14.94 -58.65
CA GLU A 486 48.87 13.78 -59.36
C GLU A 486 48.35 12.37 -58.95
N GLN A 487 47.95 11.59 -59.97
CA GLN A 487 48.01 10.12 -60.21
C GLN A 487 47.84 9.06 -59.07
N SER A 488 46.70 8.35 -59.09
CA SER A 488 46.48 6.87 -59.28
C SER A 488 47.44 5.77 -58.75
N PRO A 489 46.99 4.50 -58.55
CA PRO A 489 45.64 3.98 -58.18
C PRO A 489 45.66 2.81 -57.14
N ALA A 490 44.49 2.19 -56.91
CA ALA A 490 44.18 1.18 -55.87
C ALA A 490 44.81 -0.23 -55.98
N ARG A 491 44.78 -1.01 -54.88
CA ARG A 491 44.63 -2.49 -54.92
C ARG A 491 44.03 -3.14 -53.65
N GLU A 492 43.81 -4.46 -53.72
CA GLU A 492 42.82 -5.23 -52.95
C GLU A 492 43.40 -6.09 -51.81
N SER A 493 42.58 -6.32 -50.77
CA SER A 493 42.45 -7.57 -50.00
C SER A 493 43.65 -8.18 -49.23
N ARG A 494 43.37 -8.65 -48.00
CA ARG A 494 43.20 -10.09 -47.73
C ARG A 494 42.63 -10.38 -46.33
N SER A 495 41.93 -11.50 -46.23
CA SER A 495 41.47 -12.11 -44.98
C SER A 495 42.48 -13.12 -44.46
N LEU A 496 42.33 -13.53 -43.19
CA LEU A 496 42.39 -14.94 -42.77
C LEU A 496 41.88 -15.11 -41.32
N SER A 497 41.49 -16.34 -40.95
CA SER A 497 40.74 -16.63 -39.71
C SER A 497 41.13 -17.98 -39.11
N ARG A 498 41.14 -18.08 -37.77
CA ARG A 498 41.11 -19.28 -36.89
C ARG A 498 41.04 -18.79 -35.43
N MET A 499 40.21 -19.28 -34.49
CA MET A 499 39.90 -20.66 -34.01
C MET A 499 41.15 -21.39 -33.49
N THR A 500 41.21 -21.96 -32.27
CA THR A 500 40.24 -22.12 -31.14
C THR A 500 41.03 -22.16 -29.79
N GLN A 501 40.57 -22.53 -28.58
CA GLN A 501 39.44 -23.35 -28.09
C GLN A 501 39.05 -23.06 -26.61
N LEU A 502 38.17 -23.89 -26.05
CA LEU A 502 37.65 -23.95 -24.66
C LEU A 502 38.70 -24.20 -23.55
N SER A 503 38.46 -23.70 -22.32
CA SER A 503 37.88 -24.49 -21.19
C SER A 503 37.68 -23.66 -19.90
N LEU A 504 37.01 -24.23 -18.88
CA LEU A 504 36.69 -23.63 -17.57
C LEU A 504 37.74 -23.97 -16.49
N GLY A 505 37.77 -23.22 -15.37
CA GLY A 505 38.51 -23.61 -14.15
C GLY A 505 38.66 -22.52 -13.06
N ASP A 506 37.73 -22.50 -12.10
CA ASP A 506 37.77 -22.00 -10.71
C ASP A 506 38.64 -20.81 -10.23
N ALA A 507 37.92 -19.87 -9.60
CA ALA A 507 38.19 -19.22 -8.31
C ALA A 507 39.61 -18.73 -7.92
N ARG A 508 39.72 -17.39 -7.79
CA ARG A 508 39.95 -16.74 -6.47
C ARG A 508 39.59 -15.26 -6.49
N ALA A 509 39.25 -14.73 -5.32
CA ALA A 509 39.14 -13.29 -5.10
C ALA A 509 40.52 -12.74 -4.67
N GLU A 510 41.02 -11.74 -5.38
CA GLU A 510 42.15 -10.93 -4.94
C GLU A 510 41.71 -9.47 -4.78
N ALA A 511 42.11 -8.84 -3.68
CA ALA A 511 41.83 -7.43 -3.43
C ALA A 511 42.83 -6.57 -4.20
N SER A 512 42.32 -5.63 -5.02
CA SER A 512 43.16 -4.57 -5.58
C SER A 512 43.47 -3.52 -4.49
N PRO A 513 44.73 -3.10 -4.32
CA PRO A 513 45.15 -2.26 -3.19
C PRO A 513 44.87 -0.76 -3.43
N ASP A 514 44.66 -0.03 -2.34
CA ASP A 514 44.65 1.43 -2.34
C ASP A 514 45.95 2.01 -2.93
N ARG A 515 45.81 2.91 -3.91
CA ARG A 515 46.86 3.86 -4.27
C ARG A 515 46.28 5.26 -4.37
N ASN A 516 46.66 6.08 -3.39
CA ASN A 516 46.21 7.44 -3.21
C ASN A 516 46.97 8.41 -4.15
N GLY A 517 46.30 9.47 -4.61
CA GLY A 517 46.95 10.70 -5.09
C GLY A 517 47.60 10.71 -6.48
N SER A 518 46.80 10.89 -7.53
CA SER A 518 47.21 11.73 -8.68
C SER A 518 45.99 12.45 -9.28
N GLN A 519 46.14 13.74 -9.59
CA GLN A 519 45.07 14.53 -10.22
C GLN A 519 45.08 14.29 -11.73
N VAL A 520 43.98 13.79 -12.29
CA VAL A 520 43.76 13.73 -13.74
C VAL A 520 42.75 14.83 -14.12
N ASN A 521 43.27 15.98 -14.55
CA ASN A 521 42.48 16.94 -15.34
C ASN A 521 42.57 16.51 -16.81
N GLY A 522 41.47 16.00 -17.36
CA GLY A 522 41.35 15.62 -18.77
C GLY A 522 39.90 15.71 -19.24
N ASN A 523 39.61 16.68 -20.10
CA ASN A 523 38.29 16.80 -20.74
C ASN A 523 38.22 15.86 -21.95
N ASP A 524 37.82 14.62 -21.74
CA ASP A 524 37.47 13.67 -22.82
C ASP A 524 35.97 13.73 -23.19
N ASP A 525 35.36 14.93 -23.08
CA ASP A 525 34.02 15.19 -23.61
C ASP A 525 34.04 15.16 -25.15
N LEU A 526 33.63 14.02 -25.71
CA LEU A 526 33.36 13.89 -27.14
C LEU A 526 32.35 14.98 -27.58
N PRO A 527 32.61 15.71 -28.69
CA PRO A 527 31.76 16.83 -29.09
C PRO A 527 30.33 16.36 -29.35
N SER A 528 29.39 16.89 -28.57
CA SER A 528 27.96 16.55 -28.61
C SER A 528 27.30 17.08 -29.88
N VAL A 529 27.42 16.29 -30.97
CA VAL A 529 26.74 16.55 -32.23
C VAL A 529 25.23 16.68 -31.96
N PRO A 530 24.59 17.81 -32.32
CA PRO A 530 23.16 18.00 -32.12
C PRO A 530 22.39 16.94 -32.92
N ARG A 531 21.47 16.27 -32.24
CA ARG A 531 20.61 15.23 -32.82
C ARG A 531 19.24 15.82 -33.07
N LYS A 532 18.72 15.58 -34.26
CA LYS A 532 17.34 15.89 -34.63
C LYS A 532 16.49 14.65 -34.36
N ILE A 533 15.39 14.79 -33.64
CA ILE A 533 14.35 13.77 -33.60
C ILE A 533 13.15 14.25 -34.41
N THR A 534 12.50 13.33 -35.08
CA THR A 534 11.19 13.52 -35.69
C THR A 534 10.29 12.40 -35.19
N ALA A 535 9.19 12.76 -34.56
CA ALA A 535 8.27 11.81 -33.94
C ALA A 535 6.85 11.97 -34.50
N THR A 536 6.14 10.86 -34.61
CA THR A 536 4.70 10.84 -34.88
C THR A 536 4.00 10.56 -33.56
N VAL A 537 3.18 11.52 -33.12
CA VAL A 537 2.39 11.42 -31.90
C VAL A 537 0.90 11.56 -32.24
N ILE A 538 0.04 10.86 -31.53
CA ILE A 538 -1.40 11.17 -31.51
C ILE A 538 -1.64 12.01 -30.26
N VAL A 539 -2.43 13.08 -30.41
CA VAL A 539 -2.89 13.96 -29.32
C VAL A 539 -4.38 14.18 -29.51
N ASP A 540 -5.19 13.77 -28.53
CA ASP A 540 -6.66 13.84 -28.58
C ASP A 540 -7.23 13.28 -29.91
N ASP A 541 -6.85 12.05 -30.22
CA ASP A 541 -7.14 11.26 -31.44
C ASP A 541 -6.72 11.88 -32.79
N LYS A 542 -6.17 13.10 -32.82
CA LYS A 542 -5.54 13.71 -34.01
C LYS A 542 -4.05 13.34 -34.09
N GLN A 543 -3.55 13.00 -35.27
CA GLN A 543 -2.14 12.65 -35.50
C GLN A 543 -1.32 13.90 -35.88
N TYR A 544 -0.24 14.15 -35.13
CA TYR A 544 0.72 15.22 -35.35
C TYR A 544 2.13 14.66 -35.61
N LYS A 545 2.91 15.37 -36.42
CA LYS A 545 4.32 15.08 -36.67
C LYS A 545 5.15 16.21 -36.07
N ILE A 546 5.91 15.89 -35.04
CA ILE A 546 6.70 16.86 -34.25
C ILE A 546 8.20 16.68 -34.50
N SER A 547 8.98 17.75 -34.39
CA SER A 547 10.41 17.77 -34.66
C SER A 547 11.16 18.69 -33.68
N GLY A 548 12.27 18.21 -33.12
CA GLY A 548 13.10 18.99 -32.22
C GLY A 548 14.58 18.61 -32.31
N GLU A 549 15.44 19.50 -31.84
CA GLU A 549 16.90 19.34 -31.90
C GLU A 549 17.51 19.49 -30.51
N GLY A 550 18.50 18.67 -30.18
CA GLY A 550 19.12 18.70 -28.85
C GLY A 550 20.30 17.73 -28.70
N ASN A 551 20.95 17.80 -27.55
CA ASN A 551 22.19 17.06 -27.27
C ASN A 551 22.00 15.54 -27.12
N GLY A 552 20.75 15.05 -27.09
CA GLY A 552 20.40 13.64 -26.99
C GLY A 552 18.91 13.39 -27.23
N PRO A 553 18.45 12.12 -27.25
CA PRO A 553 17.08 11.77 -27.61
C PRO A 553 16.03 12.51 -26.77
N LEU A 554 16.16 12.47 -25.45
CA LEU A 554 15.21 13.06 -24.51
C LEU A 554 15.09 14.58 -24.65
N SER A 555 16.22 15.29 -24.78
CA SER A 555 16.21 16.76 -24.94
C SER A 555 15.66 17.18 -26.30
N SER A 556 16.04 16.48 -27.38
CA SER A 556 15.47 16.73 -28.71
C SER A 556 13.95 16.47 -28.76
N PHE A 557 13.43 15.51 -27.97
CA PHE A 557 12.01 15.20 -27.90
C PHE A 557 11.23 16.19 -27.02
N LEU A 558 11.80 16.66 -25.91
CA LEU A 558 11.21 17.72 -25.09
C LEU A 558 11.12 19.03 -25.87
N GLU A 559 12.11 19.35 -26.71
CA GLU A 559 12.04 20.50 -27.62
C GLU A 559 10.95 20.32 -28.69
N ALA A 560 10.78 19.11 -29.22
CA ALA A 560 9.68 18.80 -30.16
C ALA A 560 8.28 18.97 -29.51
N LEU A 561 8.13 18.54 -28.25
CA LEU A 561 6.91 18.75 -27.47
C LEU A 561 6.69 20.24 -27.15
N HIS A 562 7.76 21.01 -26.92
CA HIS A 562 7.67 22.44 -26.66
C HIS A 562 7.28 23.23 -27.92
N GLY A 563 7.97 23.02 -29.04
CA GLY A 563 7.80 23.79 -30.28
C GLY A 563 6.47 23.52 -30.98
N ASP A 564 6.12 22.24 -31.20
CA ASP A 564 4.97 21.88 -32.04
C ASP A 564 3.67 21.66 -31.25
N LEU A 565 3.73 21.48 -29.93
CA LEU A 565 2.55 21.26 -29.06
C LEU A 565 2.44 22.25 -27.90
N GLY A 566 3.41 23.15 -27.70
CA GLY A 566 3.41 24.12 -26.59
C GLY A 566 3.73 23.53 -25.21
N ILE A 567 4.10 22.25 -25.12
CA ILE A 567 4.29 21.51 -23.87
C ILE A 567 5.73 21.74 -23.35
N GLN A 568 5.90 22.82 -22.58
CA GLN A 568 7.20 23.16 -22.00
C GLN A 568 7.45 22.38 -20.70
N LEU A 569 8.40 21.43 -20.74
CA LEU A 569 8.79 20.56 -19.63
C LEU A 569 10.31 20.37 -19.59
N SER A 570 10.88 20.19 -18.39
CA SER A 570 12.31 19.86 -18.20
C SER A 570 12.50 18.65 -17.28
N VAL A 571 13.57 17.89 -17.49
CA VAL A 571 13.90 16.72 -16.65
C VAL A 571 14.60 17.15 -15.37
N ARG A 572 14.15 16.60 -14.23
CA ARG A 572 14.78 16.76 -12.92
C ARG A 572 15.54 15.51 -12.47
N GLU A 573 14.96 14.33 -12.66
CA GLU A 573 15.51 13.06 -12.20
C GLU A 573 15.29 11.99 -13.28
N TYR A 574 16.29 11.15 -13.53
CA TYR A 574 16.29 10.04 -14.49
C TYR A 574 16.82 8.80 -13.77
N SER A 575 16.19 7.66 -13.99
CA SER A 575 16.65 6.36 -13.49
C SER A 575 16.26 5.27 -14.49
N GLU A 576 17.08 4.22 -14.59
CA GLU A 576 16.87 3.14 -15.55
C GLU A 576 17.46 1.83 -15.03
N HIS A 577 16.80 0.70 -15.33
CA HIS A 577 17.37 -0.64 -15.12
C HIS A 577 16.84 -1.66 -16.14
N SER A 578 17.53 -2.81 -16.19
CA SER A 578 17.15 -3.99 -16.96
C SER A 578 16.04 -4.79 -16.28
N VAL A 579 14.99 -5.13 -17.03
CA VAL A 579 13.91 -6.04 -16.62
C VAL A 579 14.05 -7.35 -17.40
N GLY A 580 14.17 -8.46 -16.66
CA GLY A 580 14.46 -9.80 -17.20
C GLY A 580 15.93 -10.19 -17.11
N VAL A 581 16.26 -11.37 -17.64
CA VAL A 581 17.62 -11.95 -17.69
C VAL A 581 17.79 -12.65 -19.04
N GLY A 582 18.98 -12.57 -19.65
CA GLY A 582 19.30 -13.20 -20.95
C GLY A 582 19.35 -12.20 -22.11
N SER A 583 18.98 -12.64 -23.31
CA SER A 583 18.95 -11.81 -24.52
C SER A 583 17.74 -10.88 -24.60
N ASP A 584 16.61 -11.27 -23.98
CA ASP A 584 15.29 -10.68 -24.23
C ASP A 584 14.95 -9.61 -23.17
N VAL A 585 15.99 -9.01 -22.60
CA VAL A 585 15.93 -7.98 -21.54
C VAL A 585 15.32 -6.70 -22.08
N LYS A 586 14.47 -6.07 -21.27
CA LYS A 586 13.86 -4.77 -21.57
C LYS A 586 14.46 -3.68 -20.69
N ALA A 587 14.54 -2.46 -21.19
CA ALA A 587 14.80 -1.29 -20.35
C ALA A 587 13.50 -0.88 -19.64
N ALA A 588 13.60 -0.51 -18.36
CA ALA A 588 12.57 0.21 -17.63
C ALA A 588 13.12 1.56 -17.19
N THR A 589 12.54 2.64 -17.72
CA THR A 589 13.02 4.01 -17.57
C THR A 589 12.02 4.84 -16.77
N TYR A 590 12.51 5.63 -15.81
CA TYR A 590 11.71 6.47 -14.91
C TYR A 590 12.22 7.91 -14.99
N ILE A 591 11.31 8.86 -15.25
CA ILE A 591 11.65 10.26 -15.44
C ILE A 591 10.72 11.14 -14.60
N GLU A 592 11.29 12.04 -13.80
CA GLU A 592 10.55 13.17 -13.24
C GLU A 592 10.72 14.39 -14.15
N VAL A 593 9.62 14.84 -14.76
CA VAL A 593 9.56 16.13 -15.45
C VAL A 593 8.97 17.20 -14.54
N ILE A 594 9.39 18.44 -14.73
CA ILE A 594 8.81 19.61 -14.08
C ILE A 594 8.42 20.66 -15.12
N PRO A 595 7.35 21.43 -14.88
CA PRO A 595 7.07 22.63 -15.67
C PRO A 595 8.15 23.70 -15.40
N PRO A 596 8.37 24.66 -16.31
CA PRO A 596 9.38 25.74 -16.23
C PRO A 596 9.22 26.70 -15.04
N ASN A 597 8.22 26.46 -14.20
CA ASN A 597 7.79 27.28 -13.08
C ASN A 597 8.36 26.80 -11.74
N VAL A 598 9.18 25.75 -11.77
CA VAL A 598 9.74 25.05 -10.62
C VAL A 598 11.25 24.94 -10.82
N ASP A 599 12.05 25.25 -9.80
CA ASP A 599 13.50 25.07 -9.86
C ASP A 599 13.85 23.57 -9.90
N PRO A 600 14.68 23.10 -10.86
CA PRO A 600 15.21 21.73 -10.85
C PRO A 600 15.83 21.32 -9.51
N LYS A 601 16.46 22.24 -8.79
CA LYS A 601 17.12 22.03 -7.49
C LYS A 601 16.14 21.98 -6.31
N ASP A 602 14.96 22.58 -6.43
CA ASP A 602 13.94 22.61 -5.36
C ASP A 602 13.16 21.28 -5.29
N LYS A 603 13.77 20.29 -4.63
CA LYS A 603 13.18 18.96 -4.42
C LYS A 603 11.94 18.96 -3.50
N THR A 604 11.51 20.11 -2.97
CA THR A 604 10.29 20.20 -2.14
C THR A 604 9.01 20.36 -2.96
N LYS A 605 9.10 20.96 -4.15
CA LYS A 605 7.97 21.14 -5.07
C LYS A 605 7.78 19.91 -5.97
N GLY A 606 6.55 19.42 -6.06
CA GLY A 606 6.21 18.22 -6.83
C GLY A 606 6.55 18.33 -8.32
N GLY A 607 7.09 17.24 -8.86
CA GLY A 607 7.22 16.99 -10.30
C GLY A 607 6.39 15.79 -10.73
N PHE A 608 6.23 15.64 -12.04
CA PHE A 608 5.41 14.60 -12.65
C PHE A 608 6.30 13.43 -13.04
N TRP A 609 6.13 12.31 -12.36
CA TRP A 609 6.84 11.07 -12.67
C TRP A 609 6.15 10.34 -13.82
N GLY A 610 6.92 9.87 -14.80
CA GLY A 610 6.49 8.93 -15.84
C GLY A 610 7.36 7.68 -15.87
N VAL A 611 6.83 6.59 -16.45
CA VAL A 611 7.55 5.33 -16.67
C VAL A 611 7.39 4.87 -18.11
N GLY A 612 8.46 4.31 -18.66
CA GLY A 612 8.47 3.62 -19.94
C GLY A 612 9.10 2.24 -19.78
N VAL A 613 8.66 1.30 -20.63
CA VAL A 613 9.32 0.01 -20.83
C VAL A 613 9.33 -0.30 -22.33
N ASP A 614 10.48 -0.71 -22.84
CA ASP A 614 10.70 -1.19 -24.21
C ASP A 614 11.95 -2.09 -24.30
N ALA A 615 12.17 -2.76 -25.43
CA ALA A 615 13.44 -3.41 -25.73
C ALA A 615 14.51 -2.39 -26.17
N ASP A 616 14.11 -1.28 -26.81
CA ASP A 616 15.01 -0.14 -27.08
C ASP A 616 15.00 0.85 -25.91
N ILE A 617 16.17 1.08 -25.33
CA ILE A 617 16.45 2.09 -24.29
C ILE A 617 15.90 3.47 -24.71
N THR A 618 16.07 3.84 -25.99
CA THR A 618 15.60 5.13 -26.52
C THR A 618 14.08 5.21 -26.50
N ALA A 619 13.38 4.22 -27.06
CA ALA A 619 11.93 4.11 -27.02
C ALA A 619 11.39 4.07 -25.58
N SER A 620 12.06 3.39 -24.65
CA SER A 620 11.71 3.35 -23.23
C SER A 620 11.77 4.73 -22.58
N GLY A 621 12.88 5.46 -22.78
CA GLY A 621 13.01 6.85 -22.29
C GLY A 621 11.99 7.82 -22.90
N LEU A 622 11.70 7.71 -24.20
CA LEU A 622 10.68 8.53 -24.87
C LEU A 622 9.27 8.23 -24.34
N LYS A 623 8.94 6.96 -24.10
CA LYS A 623 7.68 6.56 -23.43
C LYS A 623 7.58 7.13 -22.01
N ALA A 624 8.67 7.13 -21.24
CA ALA A 624 8.68 7.72 -19.91
C ALA A 624 8.40 9.24 -19.94
N VAL A 625 8.93 9.97 -20.93
CA VAL A 625 8.58 11.40 -21.14
C VAL A 625 7.09 11.56 -21.49
N VAL A 626 6.53 10.73 -22.38
CA VAL A 626 5.10 10.80 -22.74
C VAL A 626 4.19 10.45 -21.56
N SER A 627 4.54 9.44 -20.75
CA SER A 627 3.87 9.11 -19.49
C SER A 627 3.87 10.31 -18.54
N ALA A 628 5.01 10.96 -18.35
CA ALA A 628 5.14 12.13 -17.48
C ALA A 628 4.37 13.36 -18.02
N ALA A 629 4.39 13.59 -19.33
CA ALA A 629 3.68 14.69 -19.99
C ALA A 629 2.15 14.51 -19.94
N ASN A 630 1.64 13.28 -20.08
CA ASN A 630 0.22 12.98 -19.91
C ASN A 630 -0.28 13.32 -18.50
N ARG A 631 0.50 12.97 -17.46
CA ARG A 631 0.18 13.31 -16.05
C ARG A 631 0.27 14.81 -15.77
N TRP A 632 1.18 15.53 -16.42
CA TRP A 632 1.23 16.99 -16.36
C TRP A 632 0.02 17.64 -17.03
N LEU A 633 -0.44 17.07 -18.15
CA LEU A 633 -1.53 17.61 -18.94
C LEU A 633 -2.89 17.46 -18.24
N GLY A 634 -3.24 16.25 -17.79
CA GLY A 634 -4.54 15.96 -17.19
C GLY A 634 -5.70 16.42 -18.09
N ASP A 635 -6.63 17.20 -17.53
CA ASP A 635 -7.80 17.77 -18.23
C ASP A 635 -7.53 19.10 -18.96
N GLN A 636 -6.27 19.57 -19.03
CA GLN A 636 -5.95 20.85 -19.67
C GLN A 636 -6.24 20.79 -21.19
N LYS A 637 -7.02 21.75 -21.70
CA LYS A 637 -7.28 21.86 -23.14
C LYS A 637 -6.02 22.30 -23.88
N LEU A 638 -5.61 21.52 -24.88
CA LEU A 638 -4.55 21.90 -25.80
C LEU A 638 -5.17 22.68 -26.97
N ASN A 639 -5.04 24.00 -26.96
CA ASN A 639 -5.49 24.85 -28.07
C ASN A 639 -4.47 24.80 -29.23
N ILE A 640 -4.24 23.62 -29.80
CA ILE A 640 -3.31 23.39 -30.91
C ILE A 640 -3.73 24.24 -32.13
N ASP A 641 -5.04 24.38 -32.35
CA ASP A 641 -5.60 25.21 -33.42
C ASP A 641 -5.38 26.73 -33.19
N GLU A 642 -5.09 27.19 -31.97
CA GLU A 642 -4.66 28.59 -31.72
C GLU A 642 -3.15 28.78 -31.94
N LEU A 643 -2.31 27.79 -31.59
CA LEU A 643 -0.85 27.88 -31.70
C LEU A 643 -0.37 28.24 -33.12
N VAL A 644 -1.10 27.80 -34.15
CA VAL A 644 -0.84 28.16 -35.57
C VAL A 644 -1.12 29.65 -35.88
N ALA A 645 -1.97 30.31 -35.09
CA ALA A 645 -2.38 31.72 -35.26
C ALA A 645 -1.67 32.71 -34.30
N TRP A 646 -0.82 32.23 -33.39
CA TRP A 646 -0.30 33.00 -32.26
C TRP A 646 0.55 34.28 -32.52
N PRO A 647 1.24 34.51 -33.66
CA PRO A 647 2.15 35.66 -33.79
C PRO A 647 1.51 37.05 -33.58
N LEU A 648 0.32 37.30 -34.16
CA LEU A 648 -0.27 38.64 -34.15
C LEU A 648 -0.82 39.05 -32.78
N GLN A 649 -1.50 38.15 -32.08
CA GLN A 649 -2.16 38.48 -30.82
C GLN A 649 -1.17 38.76 -29.68
N ARG A 650 -0.04 38.04 -29.64
CA ARG A 650 1.03 38.30 -28.65
C ARG A 650 1.63 39.70 -28.85
N ILE A 651 1.83 40.15 -30.09
CA ILE A 651 2.29 41.51 -30.41
C ILE A 651 1.23 42.55 -29.99
N LEU A 652 -0.02 42.38 -30.41
CA LEU A 652 -1.10 43.33 -30.10
C LEU A 652 -1.35 43.50 -28.59
N ALA A 653 -1.35 42.40 -27.83
CA ALA A 653 -1.54 42.44 -26.38
C ALA A 653 -0.34 43.06 -25.63
N MET A 654 0.88 42.88 -26.12
CA MET A 654 2.08 43.50 -25.55
C MET A 654 2.17 45.00 -25.85
N VAL A 655 1.79 45.40 -27.07
CA VAL A 655 1.67 46.82 -27.47
C VAL A 655 0.62 47.52 -26.61
N TRP A 656 -0.61 47.01 -26.53
CA TRP A 656 -1.68 47.62 -25.73
C TRP A 656 -1.30 47.87 -24.26
N ARG A 657 -0.64 46.89 -23.62
CA ARG A 657 -0.23 46.99 -22.21
C ARG A 657 0.91 47.98 -21.99
N THR A 658 1.84 48.11 -22.94
CA THR A 658 2.96 49.05 -22.84
C THR A 658 2.50 50.47 -23.14
N THR A 659 1.71 50.67 -24.20
CA THR A 659 1.20 51.99 -24.61
C THR A 659 0.45 52.69 -23.49
N ILE A 660 -0.46 52.01 -22.78
CA ILE A 660 -1.24 52.63 -21.68
C ILE A 660 -0.31 53.22 -20.61
N VAL A 661 0.62 52.42 -20.06
CA VAL A 661 1.46 52.88 -18.94
C VAL A 661 2.45 53.94 -19.40
N THR A 662 3.10 53.76 -20.56
CA THR A 662 4.03 54.77 -21.08
C THR A 662 3.32 56.10 -21.37
N CYS A 663 2.13 56.09 -21.97
CA CYS A 663 1.35 57.32 -22.19
C CYS A 663 0.96 58.01 -20.87
N THR A 664 0.46 57.28 -19.87
CA THR A 664 0.10 57.87 -18.56
C THR A 664 1.31 58.44 -17.83
N THR A 665 2.45 57.73 -17.79
CA THR A 665 3.66 58.22 -17.13
C THR A 665 4.26 59.42 -17.88
N CYS A 666 4.25 59.44 -19.22
CA CYS A 666 4.67 60.62 -19.99
C CYS A 666 3.74 61.83 -19.79
N PHE A 667 2.43 61.63 -19.64
CA PHE A 667 1.49 62.70 -19.31
C PHE A 667 1.78 63.32 -17.93
N LEU A 668 1.88 62.49 -16.88
CA LEU A 668 2.17 62.94 -15.52
C LEU A 668 3.56 63.59 -15.38
N LEU A 669 4.55 63.09 -16.11
CA LEU A 669 5.86 63.74 -16.18
C LEU A 669 5.76 65.11 -16.87
N GLY A 670 4.98 65.21 -17.94
CA GLY A 670 4.66 66.46 -18.61
C GLY A 670 4.01 67.50 -17.69
N THR A 671 3.05 67.11 -16.85
CA THR A 671 2.41 68.04 -15.91
C THR A 671 3.37 68.51 -14.82
N THR A 672 4.18 67.63 -14.22
CA THR A 672 5.24 68.09 -13.29
C THR A 672 6.25 69.05 -13.94
N PHE A 673 6.58 68.86 -15.23
CA PHE A 673 7.45 69.79 -15.95
C PHE A 673 6.81 71.14 -16.30
N THR A 674 5.48 71.29 -16.35
CA THR A 674 4.88 72.64 -16.50
C THR A 674 4.98 73.44 -15.20
N HIS A 675 4.81 72.80 -14.04
CA HIS A 675 4.97 73.43 -12.72
C HIS A 675 6.40 73.93 -12.44
N TRP A 676 7.42 73.29 -13.05
CA TRP A 676 8.84 73.62 -12.90
C TRP A 676 9.19 75.12 -13.03
N ILE A 677 8.43 75.90 -13.82
CA ILE A 677 8.66 77.34 -14.01
C ILE A 677 8.42 78.13 -12.70
N ALA A 678 7.43 77.72 -11.89
CA ALA A 678 7.20 78.28 -10.56
C ALA A 678 8.18 77.67 -9.55
N ASP A 679 8.33 76.34 -9.54
CA ASP A 679 9.16 75.63 -8.56
C ASP A 679 10.64 76.04 -8.63
N HIS A 680 11.15 76.36 -9.82
CA HIS A 680 12.49 76.92 -10.02
C HIS A 680 12.71 78.24 -9.26
N ASN A 681 11.70 79.11 -9.18
CA ASN A 681 11.79 80.39 -8.48
C ASN A 681 11.73 80.26 -6.95
N VAL A 682 11.32 79.10 -6.43
CA VAL A 682 11.06 78.86 -5.00
C VAL A 682 12.06 77.90 -4.37
N LEU A 683 12.43 76.81 -5.05
CA LEU A 683 13.31 75.77 -4.49
C LEU A 683 14.74 75.82 -5.03
N TRP A 684 14.93 76.23 -6.29
CA TRP A 684 16.24 76.21 -6.96
C TRP A 684 16.95 77.57 -6.97
N ARG A 685 16.29 78.64 -6.51
CA ARG A 685 16.79 80.03 -6.55
C ARG A 685 17.04 80.56 -5.14
N SER A 686 18.27 80.41 -4.65
CA SER A 686 18.68 80.86 -3.32
C SER A 686 19.48 82.18 -3.37
N PRO A 687 19.22 83.15 -2.47
CA PRO A 687 18.11 83.19 -1.51
C PRO A 687 16.78 83.48 -2.22
N VAL A 688 15.69 82.88 -1.72
CA VAL A 688 14.34 83.07 -2.25
C VAL A 688 13.89 84.51 -1.97
N THR A 689 13.73 85.32 -3.03
CA THR A 689 13.29 86.71 -2.88
C THR A 689 11.76 86.80 -2.84
N PRO A 690 11.17 87.77 -2.10
CA PRO A 690 9.71 87.92 -2.05
C PRO A 690 9.05 88.08 -3.43
N ALA A 691 9.71 88.75 -4.37
CA ALA A 691 9.22 88.93 -5.74
C ALA A 691 9.19 87.62 -6.55
N ALA A 692 10.16 86.71 -6.37
CA ALA A 692 10.17 85.40 -7.02
C ALA A 692 9.07 84.49 -6.46
N LEU A 693 8.78 84.62 -5.17
CA LEU A 693 7.70 83.91 -4.49
C LEU A 693 6.32 84.46 -4.89
N GLU A 694 6.15 85.78 -4.97
CA GLU A 694 4.94 86.42 -5.51
C GLU A 694 4.65 85.98 -6.95
N GLN A 695 5.66 85.93 -7.82
CA GLN A 695 5.49 85.45 -9.19
C GLN A 695 4.98 84.00 -9.24
N SER A 696 5.39 83.17 -8.27
CA SER A 696 4.98 81.77 -8.16
C SER A 696 3.56 81.63 -7.58
N ILE A 697 3.17 82.45 -6.59
CA ILE A 697 1.79 82.56 -6.09
C ILE A 697 0.84 82.97 -7.25
N ARG A 698 1.23 83.97 -8.05
CA ARG A 698 0.45 84.42 -9.22
C ARG A 698 0.30 83.33 -10.29
N TYR A 699 1.36 82.54 -10.55
CA TYR A 699 1.29 81.39 -11.46
C TYR A 699 0.30 80.32 -10.95
N TYR A 700 0.40 79.94 -9.68
CA TYR A 700 -0.42 78.88 -9.12
C TYR A 700 -1.90 79.28 -8.97
N ALA A 701 -2.20 80.53 -8.60
CA ALA A 701 -3.58 81.04 -8.58
C ALA A 701 -4.21 81.10 -9.99
N LEU A 702 -3.44 81.45 -11.03
CA LEU A 702 -3.92 81.42 -12.41
C LEU A 702 -4.24 80.00 -12.88
N LEU A 703 -3.45 79.00 -12.44
CA LEU A 703 -3.61 77.61 -12.85
C LEU A 703 -4.78 76.91 -12.13
N GLY A 704 -4.96 77.16 -10.84
CA GLY A 704 -6.07 76.62 -10.04
C GLY A 704 -7.45 77.10 -10.50
N HIS A 705 -7.51 78.25 -11.17
CA HIS A 705 -8.73 78.86 -11.74
C HIS A 705 -8.70 78.88 -13.27
N GLY A 706 -8.03 77.89 -13.88
CA GLY A 706 -8.07 77.63 -15.32
C GLY A 706 -9.44 77.16 -15.82
N PRO A 707 -9.63 77.03 -17.14
CA PRO A 707 -10.94 76.76 -17.74
C PRO A 707 -11.59 75.45 -17.25
N ASP A 708 -12.90 75.53 -17.00
CA ASP A 708 -13.75 74.43 -16.49
C ASP A 708 -13.59 73.15 -17.31
N GLY A 709 -12.90 72.17 -16.73
CA GLY A 709 -12.62 70.89 -17.38
C GLY A 709 -11.24 70.31 -17.08
N LEU A 710 -10.24 71.15 -16.76
CA LEU A 710 -8.87 70.66 -16.53
C LEU A 710 -8.80 69.64 -15.39
N GLY A 711 -9.46 69.92 -14.26
CA GLY A 711 -9.57 68.99 -13.12
C GLY A 711 -10.26 67.67 -13.45
N TRP A 712 -11.26 67.68 -14.34
CA TRP A 712 -11.93 66.45 -14.78
C TRP A 712 -11.01 65.52 -15.57
N VAL A 713 -10.02 66.05 -16.29
CA VAL A 713 -9.00 65.24 -16.98
C VAL A 713 -8.10 64.52 -15.96
N TYR A 714 -7.61 65.22 -14.92
CA TYR A 714 -6.82 64.60 -13.85
C TYR A 714 -7.60 63.51 -13.11
N ILE A 715 -8.87 63.78 -12.75
CA ILE A 715 -9.74 62.82 -12.07
C ILE A 715 -10.01 61.59 -12.97
N ALA A 716 -10.32 61.79 -14.25
CA ALA A 716 -10.61 60.70 -15.18
C ALA A 716 -9.40 59.77 -15.41
N VAL A 717 -8.21 60.36 -15.60
CA VAL A 717 -6.95 59.58 -15.70
C VAL A 717 -6.66 58.85 -14.39
N GLY A 718 -6.91 59.49 -13.24
CA GLY A 718 -6.65 58.88 -11.94
C GLY A 718 -7.56 57.70 -11.61
N VAL A 719 -8.86 57.83 -11.89
CA VAL A 719 -9.83 56.73 -11.74
C VAL A 719 -9.47 55.57 -12.68
N ALA A 720 -9.09 55.85 -13.93
CA ALA A 720 -8.67 54.80 -14.88
C ALA A 720 -7.43 54.03 -14.39
N ALA A 721 -6.43 54.74 -13.83
CA ALA A 721 -5.22 54.11 -13.26
C ALA A 721 -5.54 53.25 -12.02
N LEU A 722 -6.40 53.76 -11.12
CA LEU A 722 -6.82 53.01 -9.92
C LEU A 722 -7.63 51.76 -10.27
N VAL A 723 -8.56 51.84 -11.23
CA VAL A 723 -9.34 50.68 -11.70
C VAL A 723 -8.42 49.64 -12.37
N ALA A 724 -7.42 50.07 -13.15
CA ALA A 724 -6.45 49.16 -13.75
C ALA A 724 -5.55 48.46 -12.70
N ALA A 725 -5.14 49.19 -11.64
CA ALA A 725 -4.37 48.62 -10.54
C ALA A 725 -5.21 47.63 -9.70
N ALA A 726 -6.43 48.02 -9.34
CA ALA A 726 -7.36 47.17 -8.58
C ALA A 726 -7.74 45.90 -9.34
N GLY A 727 -8.05 46.01 -10.65
CA GLY A 727 -8.33 44.85 -11.49
C GLY A 727 -7.16 43.84 -11.54
N LYS A 728 -5.91 44.34 -11.58
CA LYS A 728 -4.71 43.49 -11.56
C LYS A 728 -4.44 42.85 -10.20
N LEU A 729 -4.83 43.49 -9.09
CA LEU A 729 -4.80 42.89 -7.74
C LEU A 729 -5.86 41.80 -7.58
N VAL A 730 -7.11 42.08 -7.97
CA VAL A 730 -8.25 41.14 -7.88
C VAL A 730 -8.06 39.92 -8.79
N SER A 731 -7.42 40.07 -9.95
CA SER A 731 -7.10 38.94 -10.86
C SER A 731 -6.05 37.95 -10.33
N GLY A 732 -5.55 38.14 -9.11
CA GLY A 732 -4.61 37.26 -8.43
C GLY A 732 -3.15 37.56 -8.76
N TRP A 733 -2.33 37.69 -7.73
CA TRP A 733 -0.92 38.12 -7.81
C TRP A 733 0.04 37.01 -8.29
N ARG A 734 -0.28 36.36 -9.42
CA ARG A 734 0.49 35.24 -10.02
C ARG A 734 1.65 35.73 -10.90
N GLY A 735 2.54 36.53 -10.32
CA GLY A 735 3.74 37.03 -10.99
C GLY A 735 4.94 36.08 -10.87
N LYS A 736 5.32 35.41 -11.96
CA LYS A 736 6.67 34.83 -12.11
C LYS A 736 7.60 35.92 -12.67
N GLY A 737 8.83 36.01 -12.16
CA GLY A 737 9.83 36.91 -12.73
C GLY A 737 10.22 36.48 -14.14
N GLY A 738 10.30 37.42 -15.08
CA GLY A 738 10.61 37.14 -16.49
C GLY A 738 9.89 38.08 -17.45
N GLU A 739 8.72 37.67 -17.96
CA GLU A 739 8.04 38.29 -19.11
C GLU A 739 7.03 39.41 -18.78
N VAL A 740 7.20 40.18 -17.69
CA VAL A 740 6.29 41.31 -17.37
C VAL A 740 7.06 42.62 -17.28
N LEU A 741 6.86 43.48 -18.28
CA LEU A 741 7.54 44.77 -18.42
C LEU A 741 7.17 45.78 -17.31
N PHE A 742 6.11 45.49 -16.54
CA PHE A 742 5.64 46.25 -15.37
C PHE A 742 5.26 45.30 -14.23
N ASP A 743 6.07 45.28 -13.17
CA ASP A 743 5.79 44.50 -11.96
C ASP A 743 4.72 45.17 -11.06
N GLY A 744 4.43 44.54 -9.92
CA GLY A 744 3.49 45.09 -8.93
C GLY A 744 3.97 46.42 -8.36
N ALA A 745 5.28 46.58 -8.13
CA ALA A 745 5.86 47.80 -7.58
C ALA A 745 5.73 48.99 -8.54
N SER A 746 5.94 48.78 -9.84
CA SER A 746 5.80 49.80 -10.89
C SER A 746 4.38 50.36 -10.96
N LEU A 747 3.37 49.48 -10.85
CA LEU A 747 1.96 49.89 -10.85
C LEU A 747 1.51 50.50 -9.52
N LEU A 748 2.03 49.99 -8.40
CA LEU A 748 1.81 50.59 -7.09
C LEU A 748 2.36 52.02 -7.05
N LEU A 749 3.58 52.26 -7.55
CA LEU A 749 4.16 53.60 -7.55
C LEU A 749 3.37 54.57 -8.44
N VAL A 750 2.93 54.14 -9.63
CA VAL A 750 2.05 54.95 -10.50
C VAL A 750 0.72 55.26 -9.81
N ALA A 751 0.13 54.31 -9.09
CA ALA A 751 -1.09 54.54 -8.31
C ALA A 751 -0.86 55.51 -7.13
N SER A 752 0.27 55.41 -6.42
CA SER A 752 0.64 56.34 -5.33
C SER A 752 0.91 57.76 -5.84
N ILE A 753 1.62 57.90 -6.96
CA ILE A 753 1.84 59.18 -7.65
C ILE A 753 0.48 59.81 -8.05
N THR A 754 -0.39 58.99 -8.67
CA THR A 754 -1.73 59.40 -9.08
C THR A 754 -2.58 59.86 -7.89
N TYR A 755 -2.51 59.14 -6.77
CA TYR A 755 -3.18 59.52 -5.53
C TYR A 755 -2.69 60.88 -5.03
N ASN A 756 -1.36 61.07 -4.89
CA ASN A 756 -0.75 62.31 -4.38
C ASN A 756 -1.13 63.55 -5.23
N GLN A 757 -1.17 63.39 -6.55
CA GLN A 757 -1.58 64.45 -7.48
C GLN A 757 -3.07 64.83 -7.33
N VAL A 758 -3.93 63.89 -6.91
CA VAL A 758 -5.39 64.09 -6.76
C VAL A 758 -5.79 64.51 -5.33
N THR A 759 -5.07 64.09 -4.29
CA THR A 759 -5.42 64.40 -2.88
C THR A 759 -4.66 65.59 -2.31
N GLU A 760 -3.37 65.74 -2.60
CA GLU A 760 -2.57 66.85 -2.06
C GLU A 760 -2.47 67.99 -3.07
N LEU A 761 -2.01 67.68 -4.29
CA LEU A 761 -1.65 68.70 -5.28
C LEU A 761 -2.89 69.46 -5.81
N TYR A 762 -3.90 68.74 -6.31
CA TYR A 762 -5.08 69.35 -6.92
C TYR A 762 -5.95 70.18 -5.94
N PRO A 763 -6.28 69.69 -4.72
CA PRO A 763 -7.07 70.50 -3.78
C PRO A 763 -6.31 71.73 -3.30
N THR A 764 -4.99 71.61 -3.10
CA THR A 764 -4.12 72.76 -2.77
C THR A 764 -4.12 73.79 -3.89
N LEU A 765 -3.98 73.38 -5.16
CA LEU A 765 -4.08 74.27 -6.34
C LEU A 765 -5.42 75.03 -6.40
N VAL A 766 -6.55 74.35 -6.19
CA VAL A 766 -7.89 74.97 -6.24
C VAL A 766 -8.16 75.87 -5.02
N SER A 767 -7.48 75.64 -3.89
CA SER A 767 -7.61 76.45 -2.67
C SER A 767 -7.00 77.86 -2.75
N PHE A 768 -6.20 78.17 -3.79
CA PHE A 768 -5.63 79.51 -3.95
C PHE A 768 -6.73 80.57 -4.14
N PRO A 769 -6.73 81.67 -3.37
CA PRO A 769 -7.75 82.71 -3.46
C PRO A 769 -7.62 83.50 -4.77
N ASN A 770 -8.77 83.71 -5.43
CA ASN A 770 -8.89 84.41 -6.70
C ASN A 770 -10.12 85.34 -6.67
N PRO A 771 -10.00 86.65 -6.94
CA PRO A 771 -8.76 87.38 -7.21
C PRO A 771 -7.81 87.39 -6.00
N LEU A 772 -6.50 87.36 -6.28
CA LEU A 772 -5.47 87.58 -5.27
C LEU A 772 -5.59 89.02 -4.70
N PRO A 773 -5.29 89.24 -3.40
CA PRO A 773 -5.32 90.58 -2.81
C PRO A 773 -4.31 91.52 -3.49
N GLU A 774 -4.69 92.78 -3.65
CA GLU A 774 -4.01 93.77 -4.50
C GLU A 774 -2.54 94.03 -4.11
N LYS A 775 -2.17 93.73 -2.85
CA LYS A 775 -0.78 93.62 -2.40
C LYS A 775 -0.58 92.37 -1.56
N LEU A 776 0.28 91.47 -2.03
CA LEU A 776 0.72 90.27 -1.32
C LEU A 776 1.76 90.59 -0.22
N THR A 777 1.47 91.61 0.60
CA THR A 777 2.34 92.07 1.71
C THR A 777 1.64 92.08 3.07
N GLU A 778 0.41 91.57 3.15
CA GLU A 778 -0.28 91.38 4.43
C GLU A 778 0.46 90.35 5.29
N HIS A 779 0.66 90.70 6.56
CA HIS A 779 1.58 89.99 7.45
C HIS A 779 1.08 88.59 7.86
N ASP A 780 -0.22 88.32 7.69
CA ASP A 780 -0.86 87.03 7.97
C ASP A 780 -1.11 86.24 6.68
N THR A 781 -1.55 86.90 5.61
CA THR A 781 -1.92 86.26 4.32
C THR A 781 -0.69 85.79 3.53
N PHE A 782 0.38 86.60 3.47
CA PHE A 782 1.55 86.25 2.65
C PHE A 782 2.34 85.05 3.19
N PRO A 783 2.59 84.89 4.51
CA PRO A 783 3.29 83.71 5.03
C PRO A 783 2.55 82.39 4.80
N VAL A 784 1.21 82.39 4.80
CA VAL A 784 0.40 81.19 4.54
C VAL A 784 0.49 80.78 3.07
N LEU A 785 0.32 81.72 2.13
CA LEU A 785 0.51 81.45 0.70
C LEU A 785 1.97 81.10 0.37
N ALA A 786 2.93 81.68 1.07
CA ALA A 786 4.36 81.37 0.97
C ALA A 786 4.70 79.94 1.44
N ALA A 787 4.01 79.42 2.46
CA ALA A 787 4.13 78.03 2.88
C ALA A 787 3.50 77.09 1.82
N ALA A 788 2.23 77.32 1.49
CA ALA A 788 1.50 76.50 0.52
C ALA A 788 2.23 76.37 -0.84
N VAL A 789 2.83 77.45 -1.35
CA VAL A 789 3.63 77.39 -2.60
C VAL A 789 4.94 76.59 -2.45
N ARG A 790 5.56 76.55 -1.27
CA ARG A 790 6.76 75.72 -1.02
C ARG A 790 6.38 74.25 -0.91
N ASP A 791 5.30 73.94 -0.20
CA ASP A 791 4.84 72.57 0.00
C ASP A 791 4.39 71.96 -1.33
N LEU A 792 3.59 72.70 -2.11
CA LEU A 792 3.21 72.36 -3.49
C LEU A 792 4.41 72.13 -4.42
N ALA A 793 5.46 72.94 -4.30
CA ALA A 793 6.70 72.76 -5.06
C ALA A 793 7.51 71.53 -4.60
N ASN A 794 7.52 71.23 -3.29
CA ASN A 794 8.16 70.02 -2.75
C ASN A 794 7.46 68.77 -3.29
N ASP A 795 6.14 68.73 -3.28
CA ASP A 795 5.34 67.59 -3.76
C ASP A 795 5.47 67.37 -5.27
N ASN A 796 5.59 68.45 -6.05
CA ASN A 796 5.93 68.37 -7.48
C ASN A 796 7.32 67.76 -7.72
N ILE A 797 8.34 68.14 -6.93
CA ILE A 797 9.67 67.53 -7.03
C ILE A 797 9.65 66.06 -6.61
N ILE A 798 9.01 65.72 -5.48
CA ILE A 798 8.89 64.33 -5.01
C ILE A 798 8.21 63.47 -6.08
N THR A 799 7.11 63.97 -6.67
CA THR A 799 6.39 63.28 -7.75
C THR A 799 7.28 63.10 -8.99
N SER A 800 8.00 64.13 -9.43
CA SER A 800 8.88 64.10 -10.60
C SER A 800 10.06 63.13 -10.43
N VAL A 801 10.65 63.07 -9.24
CA VAL A 801 11.72 62.11 -8.90
C VAL A 801 11.20 60.67 -8.94
N MET A 802 10.01 60.40 -8.39
CA MET A 802 9.39 59.06 -8.45
C MET A 802 9.06 58.64 -9.88
N LEU A 803 8.47 59.53 -10.69
CA LEU A 803 8.19 59.29 -12.12
C LEU A 803 9.47 58.97 -12.91
N THR A 804 10.54 59.71 -12.65
CA THR A 804 11.85 59.51 -13.31
C THR A 804 12.48 58.17 -12.93
N GLY A 805 12.40 57.78 -11.66
CA GLY A 805 12.86 56.46 -11.19
C GLY A 805 12.13 55.29 -11.87
N VAL A 806 10.80 55.41 -12.05
CA VAL A 806 9.98 54.43 -12.79
C VAL A 806 10.44 54.28 -14.23
N MET A 807 10.68 55.39 -14.94
CA MET A 807 11.14 55.37 -16.33
C MET A 807 12.55 54.77 -16.48
N LEU A 808 13.48 55.06 -15.57
CA LEU A 808 14.81 54.45 -15.56
C LEU A 808 14.77 52.94 -15.33
N LEU A 809 13.92 52.45 -14.42
CA LEU A 809 13.74 51.02 -14.17
C LEU A 809 13.12 50.29 -15.37
N GLN A 810 12.15 50.90 -16.06
CA GLN A 810 11.54 50.36 -17.27
C GLN A 810 12.57 50.29 -18.43
N ALA A 811 13.32 51.37 -18.65
CA ALA A 811 14.37 51.41 -19.67
C ALA A 811 15.47 50.37 -19.41
N GLY A 812 15.97 50.28 -18.16
CA GLY A 812 16.98 49.31 -17.77
C GLY A 812 16.55 47.85 -18.02
N ARG A 813 15.28 47.52 -17.73
CA ARG A 813 14.72 46.19 -18.01
C ARG A 813 14.54 45.93 -19.50
N TYR A 814 14.12 46.92 -20.29
CA TYR A 814 13.99 46.79 -21.74
C TYR A 814 15.34 46.55 -22.45
N TYR A 815 16.42 47.19 -21.99
CA TYR A 815 17.76 46.90 -22.51
C TYR A 815 18.29 45.55 -22.01
N SER A 816 18.04 45.19 -20.74
CA SER A 816 18.41 43.89 -20.18
C SER A 816 17.78 42.72 -20.94
N SER A 817 16.49 42.80 -21.31
CA SER A 817 15.78 41.73 -22.03
C SER A 817 16.22 41.52 -23.48
N ARG A 818 17.05 42.41 -24.05
CA ARG A 818 17.71 42.24 -25.36
C ARG A 818 19.16 41.73 -25.25
N GLY A 819 19.72 41.60 -24.05
CA GLY A 819 21.14 41.33 -23.84
C GLY A 819 21.65 39.91 -24.14
N SER A 820 20.76 38.95 -24.40
CA SER A 820 21.08 37.51 -24.44
C SER A 820 20.94 36.83 -25.82
N GLY A 821 20.90 37.58 -26.92
CA GLY A 821 20.71 37.00 -28.26
C GLY A 821 21.24 37.75 -29.47
N ALA A 822 21.89 38.91 -29.32
CA ALA A 822 22.39 39.70 -30.46
C ALA A 822 23.80 40.24 -30.22
N SER A 823 24.74 39.86 -31.09
CA SER A 823 26.09 40.41 -31.12
C SER A 823 26.08 41.82 -31.73
N PHE A 824 26.37 42.84 -30.90
CA PHE A 824 26.69 44.16 -31.43
C PHE A 824 28.04 44.14 -32.17
N PRO A 825 28.18 44.84 -33.31
CA PRO A 825 29.45 44.95 -34.01
C PRO A 825 30.45 45.73 -33.14
N ARG A 826 31.66 45.17 -32.94
CA ARG A 826 32.76 45.91 -32.32
C ARG A 826 33.18 47.08 -33.21
N SER A 827 33.36 48.24 -32.59
CA SER A 827 34.13 49.34 -33.18
C SER A 827 35.56 48.88 -33.46
N THR A 828 36.12 49.32 -34.58
CA THR A 828 37.53 49.16 -34.90
C THR A 828 38.38 50.08 -34.03
N GLU A 829 39.26 49.53 -33.21
CA GLU A 829 40.38 50.28 -32.63
C GLU A 829 41.70 49.72 -33.16
N THR A 830 42.57 50.62 -33.62
CA THR A 830 43.89 50.32 -34.18
C THR A 830 44.90 49.99 -33.10
N SER A 831 45.79 49.05 -33.40
CA SER A 831 46.88 48.62 -32.53
C SER A 831 47.87 49.72 -32.17
N VAL A 832 48.22 49.83 -30.89
CA VAL A 832 49.53 50.32 -30.42
C VAL A 832 50.06 49.35 -29.35
N GLN A 833 51.38 49.24 -29.24
CA GLN A 833 52.11 48.43 -28.26
C GLN A 833 52.06 49.11 -26.85
N SER A 834 52.52 48.54 -25.72
CA SER A 834 53.51 47.47 -25.50
C SER A 834 53.37 46.78 -24.14
N SER A 835 54.11 45.67 -23.96
CA SER A 835 54.52 45.06 -22.67
C SER A 835 55.50 46.00 -21.88
N PRO A 836 55.99 45.70 -20.65
CA PRO A 836 56.02 44.40 -19.93
C PRO A 836 55.85 44.41 -18.37
N SER A 837 56.12 43.22 -17.77
CA SER A 837 56.68 42.95 -16.42
C SER A 837 55.93 43.33 -15.12
N SER A 838 55.11 42.37 -14.64
CA SER A 838 55.26 41.64 -13.35
C SER A 838 55.54 42.33 -12.00
N SER A 839 54.59 42.15 -11.06
CA SER A 839 54.78 41.69 -9.66
C SER A 839 55.35 42.64 -8.57
N PRO A 840 55.09 42.41 -7.26
CA PRO A 840 53.86 41.86 -6.63
C PRO A 840 53.44 42.50 -5.27
N ALA A 841 52.27 42.06 -4.77
CA ALA A 841 51.92 41.86 -3.33
C ALA A 841 51.46 43.02 -2.39
N THR A 842 50.76 42.56 -1.33
CA THR A 842 50.43 43.19 -0.02
C THR A 842 49.42 44.36 0.08
N SER A 843 48.22 44.01 0.54
CA SER A 843 47.32 44.80 1.42
C SER A 843 47.95 45.09 2.81
N PRO A 844 47.34 45.92 3.69
CA PRO A 844 46.59 45.29 4.82
C PRO A 844 45.48 46.13 5.55
N ILE A 845 44.65 45.44 6.37
CA ILE A 845 44.00 45.92 7.64
C ILE A 845 42.86 46.98 7.51
N ALA A 846 41.76 47.02 8.30
CA ALA A 846 41.43 46.42 9.62
C ALA A 846 39.99 45.83 9.77
N GLU A 847 39.74 45.29 10.98
CA GLU A 847 38.59 44.54 11.55
C GLU A 847 37.78 45.40 12.59
N PRO A 848 36.80 44.90 13.42
CA PRO A 848 35.57 44.11 13.12
C PRO A 848 34.34 44.37 14.09
N VAL A 849 33.32 43.46 14.08
CA VAL A 849 32.42 43.01 15.19
C VAL A 849 31.39 43.97 15.87
N ALA A 850 30.08 43.57 15.90
CA ALA A 850 29.29 43.28 17.13
C ALA A 850 27.76 42.99 16.96
N LEU A 851 27.23 42.10 17.83
CA LEU A 851 25.88 42.05 18.48
C LEU A 851 24.54 41.79 17.74
N ALA A 852 24.20 40.50 17.58
CA ALA A 852 23.10 39.71 18.20
C ALA A 852 21.70 40.28 18.63
N ASP A 853 20.69 39.42 18.38
CA ASP A 853 19.54 39.00 19.23
C ASP A 853 18.25 39.86 19.51
N ARG A 854 17.10 39.16 19.38
CA ARG A 854 15.94 39.03 20.33
C ARG A 854 14.57 39.77 20.18
N LEU A 855 13.52 38.97 20.46
CA LEU A 855 12.13 39.28 20.92
C LEU A 855 11.15 39.92 19.89
N ALA A 856 9.82 39.69 19.92
CA ALA A 856 8.96 38.65 20.53
C ALA A 856 7.52 38.68 19.93
N THR A 857 6.74 37.60 20.09
CA THR A 857 5.29 37.49 19.75
C THR A 857 4.38 37.61 20.98
N PRO A 858 3.10 38.03 20.84
CA PRO A 858 1.99 37.17 21.32
C PRO A 858 0.63 37.25 20.54
N PHE A 859 -0.17 36.17 20.63
CA PHE A 859 -1.66 36.00 20.68
C PHE A 859 -2.62 36.99 19.92
N ARG A 860 -3.67 36.56 19.19
CA ARG A 860 -4.99 35.97 19.60
C ARG A 860 -5.76 36.86 20.61
N GLU A 861 -7.07 37.15 20.53
CA GLU A 861 -8.25 36.71 19.72
C GLU A 861 -9.42 37.73 19.95
N LEU A 862 -10.70 37.66 19.52
CA LEU A 862 -11.62 36.71 18.82
C LEU A 862 -12.83 37.55 18.27
N THR A 863 -13.69 37.07 17.34
CA THR A 863 -15.05 37.68 17.15
C THR A 863 -16.15 36.79 16.52
N GLU A 864 -17.39 37.13 16.87
CA GLU A 864 -18.66 36.39 16.66
C GLU A 864 -19.19 36.30 15.20
N ALA A 865 -18.40 36.64 14.18
CA ALA A 865 -18.82 36.55 12.77
C ALA A 865 -18.85 35.11 12.22
N GLU A 866 -18.43 34.12 13.01
CA GLU A 866 -18.58 32.69 12.74
C GLU A 866 -19.96 32.15 13.21
N ALA A 867 -20.92 33.03 13.53
CA ALA A 867 -22.27 32.68 13.95
C ALA A 867 -23.36 33.42 13.15
N LEU A 868 -24.34 32.65 12.67
CA LEU A 868 -25.57 33.04 11.95
C LEU A 868 -25.41 33.50 10.48
N GLU A 869 -26.54 33.46 9.78
CA GLU A 869 -26.78 33.94 8.40
C GLU A 869 -25.98 33.30 7.24
N LEU A 870 -26.17 31.99 7.08
CA LEU A 870 -26.58 31.45 5.78
C LEU A 870 -27.49 30.21 5.99
N GLU A 871 -28.78 30.46 6.20
CA GLU A 871 -29.77 29.40 6.44
C GLU A 871 -30.10 28.60 5.18
N GLY A 872 -30.40 27.31 5.36
CA GLY A 872 -30.72 26.37 4.28
C GLY A 872 -31.95 25.49 4.59
N SER A 873 -33.13 26.11 4.63
CA SER A 873 -34.47 25.50 4.51
C SER A 873 -34.66 24.04 4.95
N GLY A 874 -35.11 23.83 6.20
CA GLY A 874 -35.66 22.54 6.65
C GLY A 874 -37.16 22.63 6.92
N SER A 875 -37.98 21.91 6.16
CA SER A 875 -39.43 21.85 6.34
C SER A 875 -39.86 20.75 7.32
N GLU A 876 -40.99 21.00 7.98
CA GLU A 876 -41.68 20.19 9.01
C GLU A 876 -41.85 18.69 8.69
N VAL A 877 -41.94 17.84 9.74
CA VAL A 877 -43.22 17.34 10.31
C VAL A 877 -42.97 16.85 11.77
N ASP A 878 -43.93 17.11 12.67
CA ASP A 878 -43.90 16.76 14.10
C ASP A 878 -44.12 15.26 14.42
N ALA A 879 -43.50 14.81 15.53
CA ALA A 879 -44.15 13.89 16.48
C ALA A 879 -43.55 14.05 17.91
N LYS A 880 -44.42 14.27 18.91
CA LYS A 880 -44.15 14.55 20.34
C LYS A 880 -44.97 13.58 21.21
N PRO A 881 -44.86 13.51 22.57
CA PRO A 881 -43.84 14.03 23.52
C PRO A 881 -43.48 12.99 24.65
N ALA A 882 -43.05 13.50 25.82
CA ALA A 882 -42.84 12.86 27.15
C ALA A 882 -41.48 12.14 27.36
N SER A 883 -40.55 12.62 28.21
CA SER A 883 -40.58 12.89 29.67
C SER A 883 -40.48 11.61 30.55
N SER A 884 -39.77 11.55 31.68
CA SER A 884 -39.10 12.61 32.45
C SER A 884 -37.86 12.12 33.27
N SER A 885 -37.05 13.09 33.71
CA SER A 885 -36.04 13.09 34.80
C SER A 885 -35.75 11.85 35.67
N ARG A 886 -34.46 11.58 35.97
CA ARG A 886 -33.79 11.99 37.25
C ARG A 886 -32.29 11.61 37.36
N ARG A 887 -31.50 12.54 37.92
CA ARG A 887 -30.25 12.27 38.69
C ARG A 887 -30.59 12.15 40.18
N PRO A 888 -29.79 11.43 40.99
CA PRO A 888 -28.70 12.06 41.78
C PRO A 888 -27.36 11.31 41.63
N THR A 889 -26.20 11.93 41.43
CA THR A 889 -25.29 12.52 42.46
C THR A 889 -25.03 11.58 43.66
N ARG A 890 -23.89 10.89 43.69
CA ARG A 890 -22.56 11.34 44.18
C ARG A 890 -22.39 11.19 45.69
N SER A 891 -21.50 10.29 46.11
CA SER A 891 -20.87 10.28 47.43
C SER A 891 -19.39 9.93 47.29
N THR A 892 -18.53 10.56 48.08
CA THR A 892 -17.07 10.41 48.03
C THR A 892 -16.51 10.19 49.43
N ARG A 893 -15.66 9.18 49.62
CA ARG A 893 -14.66 9.21 50.70
C ARG A 893 -13.45 8.34 50.39
N SER A 894 -12.28 8.90 50.66
CA SER A 894 -10.97 8.26 50.56
C SER A 894 -10.42 7.95 51.94
N SER A 895 -9.78 6.79 52.13
CA SER A 895 -8.82 6.61 53.22
C SER A 895 -7.70 5.65 52.83
N THR A 896 -6.50 6.23 52.75
CA THR A 896 -5.18 5.60 52.82
C THR A 896 -5.11 4.34 53.69
N ARG A 897 -4.34 3.31 53.32
CA ARG A 897 -2.89 3.30 53.59
C ARG A 897 -2.11 2.23 52.78
N LYS A 898 -0.79 2.45 52.72
CA LYS A 898 0.23 1.56 52.13
C LYS A 898 0.22 0.16 52.76
N LYS A 899 0.46 -0.87 51.96
CA LYS A 899 1.79 -1.48 51.92
C LYS A 899 2.12 -1.99 50.51
#